data_AF-A0A0H3X034-F1
#
_entry.id   AF-A0A0H3X034-F1
#
_cell.length_a   1.000
_cell.length_b   1.000
_cell.length_c   1.000
_cell.angle_alpha   90.00
_cell.angle_beta   90.00
_cell.angle_gamma   90.00
#
_symmetry.space_group_name_H-M   'P 1'
#
loop_
_entity.id
_entity.type
_entity.pdbx_description
1 polymer ?
#
loop_
_entity_poly.entity_id
_entity_poly.type
_entity_poly.pdbx_seq_one_letter_code
_entity_poly.pdbx_strand_id
1 'polypeptide(L)'
;MHNLIIRDGTSQAMRALPPLQDRYFDLDEMTFHELLDIVVEFAALVRFHNAQDLPEGDWSPFFRADETVVMSRILAFDLTRETARFAQWWRDTPEYDGVSATGAGLRSMLRASPVPALIETLNGWYEALSQAQSDNGLGLRTVLRAVIMQLSRRETGVLGALESAQLRVPLDPVWTEAPTSVIAQAGDAAARPPAARPGLSKADVRADFHAYMKAIEMVRAEALARLPASLHSGTHDPAVGLLIAFVRQFEKLQSKLNGYTQKFIDFYYERMLGSVPRGVVPDRTWLVMRRNPDAGDVVVPAGTAFPAGIDAQGHDILYRSEDELRVSGARVSRVQTLYLDHNGYSMPENLLPEDADAGKSARKWPTAAWFDEVPCTPPGTVHSRAWPILGAPKPGAGIGQHSAARIGFALASKVLLLKEGERVVTLTITFADDRLVTRLAEVADAVFGRVPGESASREGDESGEVADQMHLRRQDLYLKMLRSLFSVALTGETGWIEIAGYVPWLEDREMRLSFVVPPQAPSIVRYSPALHGEAFDVDTPLVRCVINPGAYLFPYGLLRNLPVTGARIDVEALGCRDLVLYNNIGQLSAATPFAPFGPIPRLGSYLVAGSTEMASKRISRFRLRIEWADLPRVTGGFGTWYDGYDVRVTNEDYLASVEVLAKGGWLPAGDPPRPVVPLFHTRVTPGKGERIDNTIVWDAGSLVHLFEPDAGVGPAHPLTWGPGAKNGFFKFTFAAPAFAFGHEV
;
A
#
# COMPACT_ATOMS: atom_id res chain seq x y z
N MET A 1 2.11 -28.59 9.02
CA MET A 1 2.21 -28.11 7.63
C MET A 1 0.86 -27.55 7.23
N HIS A 2 0.75 -26.24 7.08
CA HIS A 2 -0.47 -25.63 6.54
C HIS A 2 -0.44 -25.79 5.02
N ASN A 3 -1.05 -26.87 4.51
CA ASN A 3 -1.35 -26.96 3.08
C ASN A 3 -2.31 -25.82 2.75
N LEU A 4 -1.78 -24.79 2.09
CA LEU A 4 -2.54 -23.71 1.48
C LEU A 4 -3.31 -24.32 0.30
N ILE A 5 -4.42 -25.00 0.58
CA ILE A 5 -5.32 -25.50 -0.44
C ILE A 5 -6.08 -24.28 -0.98
N ILE A 6 -5.52 -23.66 -2.02
CA ILE A 6 -6.18 -22.62 -2.80
C ILE A 6 -7.38 -23.28 -3.50
N ARG A 7 -8.60 -22.82 -3.19
CA ARG A 7 -9.86 -23.27 -3.80
C ARG A 7 -10.19 -22.41 -5.01
N ASP A 8 -9.56 -22.66 -6.16
CA ASP A 8 -9.79 -21.90 -7.39
C ASP A 8 -10.42 -22.74 -8.53
N GLY A 9 -10.69 -24.04 -8.30
CA GLY A 9 -11.30 -24.94 -9.28
C GLY A 9 -10.38 -25.34 -10.45
N THR A 10 -9.10 -24.95 -10.45
CA THR A 10 -8.18 -25.24 -11.56
C THR A 10 -7.43 -26.57 -11.38
N SER A 11 -7.24 -27.03 -10.14
CA SER A 11 -6.57 -28.31 -9.86
C SER A 11 -7.38 -29.51 -10.34
N GLN A 12 -6.73 -30.41 -11.08
CA GLN A 12 -7.33 -31.66 -11.57
C GLN A 12 -7.80 -32.56 -10.42
N ALA A 13 -7.11 -32.54 -9.27
CA ALA A 13 -7.51 -33.28 -8.08
C ALA A 13 -8.83 -32.77 -7.47
N MET A 14 -9.17 -31.50 -7.72
CA MET A 14 -10.43 -30.89 -7.27
C MET A 14 -11.60 -31.13 -8.25
N ARG A 15 -11.38 -31.86 -9.36
CA ARG A 15 -12.43 -32.26 -10.33
C ARG A 15 -12.89 -33.71 -10.14
N ALA A 16 -12.51 -34.35 -9.04
CA ALA A 16 -13.02 -35.69 -8.72
C ALA A 16 -14.53 -35.61 -8.50
N LEU A 17 -15.28 -36.40 -9.26
CA LEU A 17 -16.73 -36.48 -9.12
C LEU A 17 -17.05 -37.09 -7.74
N PRO A 18 -17.86 -36.43 -6.87
CA PRO A 18 -18.24 -36.99 -5.57
C PRO A 18 -18.77 -38.43 -5.65
N PRO A 19 -19.56 -38.83 -6.69
CA PRO A 19 -19.99 -40.22 -6.87
C PRO A 19 -18.88 -41.26 -7.07
N LEU A 20 -17.64 -40.86 -7.34
CA LEU A 20 -16.49 -41.75 -7.49
C LEU A 20 -15.65 -41.86 -6.21
N GLN A 21 -16.06 -41.18 -5.14
CA GLN A 21 -15.39 -41.29 -3.85
C GLN A 21 -15.78 -42.59 -3.16
N ASP A 22 -14.83 -43.16 -2.43
CA ASP A 22 -15.08 -44.34 -1.61
C ASP A 22 -16.19 -44.06 -0.60
N ARG A 23 -17.10 -45.01 -0.43
CA ARG A 23 -18.29 -44.91 0.45
C ARG A 23 -19.19 -43.71 0.19
N TYR A 24 -19.23 -43.18 -1.04
CA TYR A 24 -20.18 -42.13 -1.42
C TYR A 24 -21.64 -42.57 -1.22
N PHE A 25 -21.91 -43.84 -1.51
CA PHE A 25 -23.19 -44.49 -1.27
C PHE A 25 -22.92 -45.87 -0.68
N ASP A 26 -23.41 -46.08 0.53
CA ASP A 26 -23.44 -47.38 1.19
C ASP A 26 -24.83 -47.99 0.96
N LEU A 27 -24.89 -49.25 0.53
CA LEU A 27 -26.17 -49.93 0.27
C LEU A 27 -26.96 -50.19 1.55
N ASP A 28 -26.27 -50.30 2.68
CA ASP A 28 -26.83 -50.39 4.03
C ASP A 28 -26.08 -49.42 4.95
N GLU A 29 -26.75 -48.33 5.33
CA GLU A 29 -26.21 -47.23 6.13
C GLU A 29 -26.42 -47.43 7.64
N MET A 30 -27.12 -48.48 8.05
CA MET A 30 -27.55 -48.65 9.45
C MET A 30 -26.37 -48.94 10.36
N THR A 31 -26.17 -48.11 11.37
CA THR A 31 -25.10 -48.31 12.34
C THR A 31 -25.45 -49.44 13.31
N PHE A 32 -24.43 -49.99 13.97
CA PHE A 32 -24.58 -50.93 15.09
C PHE A 32 -25.64 -50.48 16.12
N HIS A 33 -25.64 -49.18 16.44
CA HIS A 33 -26.52 -48.61 17.44
C HIS A 33 -27.98 -48.59 16.98
N GLU A 34 -28.22 -48.24 15.72
CA GLU A 34 -29.56 -48.19 15.12
C GLU A 34 -30.14 -49.60 14.96
N LEU A 35 -29.30 -50.59 14.60
CA LEU A 35 -29.72 -51.99 14.53
C LEU A 35 -30.21 -52.50 15.89
N LEU A 36 -29.52 -52.14 16.99
CA LEU A 36 -29.98 -52.50 18.33
C LEU A 36 -31.22 -51.72 18.77
N ASP A 37 -31.31 -50.42 18.46
CA ASP A 37 -32.48 -49.62 18.82
C ASP A 37 -33.76 -50.11 18.11
N ILE A 38 -33.65 -50.49 16.83
CA ILE A 38 -34.77 -51.06 16.06
C ILE A 38 -35.28 -52.36 16.68
N VAL A 39 -34.41 -53.18 17.26
CA VAL A 39 -34.86 -54.39 17.97
C VAL A 39 -35.71 -54.02 19.18
N VAL A 40 -35.36 -52.97 19.91
CA VAL A 40 -36.16 -52.46 21.04
C VAL A 40 -37.50 -51.89 20.55
N GLU A 41 -37.50 -51.13 19.46
CA GLU A 41 -38.74 -50.61 18.85
C GLU A 41 -39.65 -51.74 18.37
N PHE A 42 -39.08 -52.77 17.75
CA PHE A 42 -39.81 -53.97 17.33
C PHE A 42 -40.38 -54.73 18.53
N ALA A 43 -39.62 -54.87 19.62
CA ALA A 43 -40.07 -55.52 20.85
C ALA A 43 -41.30 -54.84 21.47
N ALA A 44 -41.44 -53.52 21.33
CA ALA A 44 -42.62 -52.78 21.78
C ALA A 44 -43.89 -53.09 20.98
N LEU A 45 -43.76 -53.62 19.75
CA LEU A 45 -44.89 -54.06 18.93
C LEU A 45 -45.36 -55.48 19.31
N VAL A 46 -44.53 -56.26 19.99
CA VAL A 46 -44.84 -57.61 20.43
C VAL A 46 -45.51 -57.55 21.80
N ARG A 47 -46.85 -57.55 21.83
CA ARG A 47 -47.64 -57.55 23.06
C ARG A 47 -47.84 -58.96 23.58
N PHE A 48 -47.79 -59.13 24.90
CA PHE A 48 -48.23 -60.38 25.54
C PHE A 48 -49.57 -60.18 26.23
N HIS A 49 -50.35 -61.26 26.28
CA HIS A 49 -51.69 -61.29 26.86
C HIS A 49 -51.66 -62.05 28.18
N ASN A 50 -52.43 -61.58 29.15
CA ASN A 50 -52.57 -62.24 30.45
C ASN A 50 -53.46 -63.49 30.38
N ALA A 51 -53.65 -64.15 31.51
CA ALA A 51 -54.49 -65.35 31.61
C ALA A 51 -55.97 -65.12 31.23
N GLN A 52 -56.40 -63.86 31.11
CA GLN A 52 -57.72 -63.43 30.68
C GLN A 52 -57.75 -62.96 29.21
N ASP A 53 -56.69 -63.22 28.45
CA ASP A 53 -56.49 -62.79 27.05
C ASP A 53 -56.53 -61.25 26.86
N LEU A 54 -56.23 -60.49 27.91
CA LEU A 54 -56.11 -59.04 27.85
C LEU A 54 -54.63 -58.65 27.69
N PRO A 55 -54.29 -57.68 26.83
CA PRO A 55 -52.93 -57.20 26.68
C PRO A 55 -52.37 -56.69 28.03
N GLU A 56 -51.27 -57.27 28.52
CA GLU A 56 -50.64 -56.93 29.80
C GLU A 56 -49.17 -56.50 29.63
N GLY A 57 -48.87 -55.79 28.54
CA GLY A 57 -47.55 -55.20 28.30
C GLY A 57 -46.89 -55.70 27.01
N ASP A 58 -45.59 -55.40 26.90
CA ASP A 58 -44.76 -55.70 25.73
C ASP A 58 -43.36 -56.16 26.17
N TRP A 59 -42.55 -56.60 25.20
CA TRP A 59 -41.20 -57.11 25.46
C TRP A 59 -40.13 -56.02 25.61
N SER A 60 -40.48 -54.73 25.52
CA SER A 60 -39.48 -53.66 25.62
C SER A 60 -38.74 -53.58 26.97
N PRO A 61 -39.33 -53.91 28.15
CA PRO A 61 -38.61 -53.87 29.41
C PRO A 61 -37.44 -54.86 29.47
N PHE A 62 -37.55 -55.99 28.77
CA PHE A 62 -36.51 -57.02 28.71
C PHE A 62 -35.21 -56.46 28.13
N PHE A 63 -35.31 -55.70 27.03
CA PHE A 63 -34.14 -55.10 26.37
C PHE A 63 -33.68 -53.80 27.03
N ARG A 64 -34.60 -53.04 27.65
CA ARG A 64 -34.27 -51.79 28.37
C ARG A 64 -33.47 -52.00 29.66
N ALA A 65 -33.45 -53.23 30.19
CA ALA A 65 -32.65 -53.59 31.35
C ALA A 65 -31.13 -53.67 31.06
N ASP A 66 -30.74 -53.83 29.78
CA ASP A 66 -29.34 -53.95 29.39
C ASP A 66 -28.71 -52.58 29.06
N GLU A 67 -27.60 -52.27 29.74
CA GLU A 67 -26.92 -51.00 29.60
C GLU A 67 -26.33 -50.72 28.21
N THR A 68 -25.88 -51.75 27.47
CA THR A 68 -25.35 -51.59 26.11
C THR A 68 -26.48 -51.24 25.15
N VAL A 69 -27.66 -51.82 25.34
CA VAL A 69 -28.86 -51.48 24.55
C VAL A 69 -29.28 -50.03 24.83
N VAL A 70 -29.26 -49.59 26.10
CA VAL A 70 -29.57 -48.19 26.45
C VAL A 70 -28.54 -47.22 25.85
N MET A 71 -27.24 -47.52 25.94
CA MET A 71 -26.18 -46.73 25.30
C MET A 71 -26.37 -46.66 23.78
N SER A 72 -26.74 -47.77 23.15
CA SER A 72 -27.00 -47.83 21.71
C SER A 72 -28.21 -46.98 21.32
N ARG A 73 -29.29 -47.01 22.09
CA ARG A 73 -30.48 -46.16 21.89
C ARG A 73 -30.17 -44.67 22.07
N ILE A 74 -29.30 -44.30 23.01
CA ILE A 74 -28.78 -42.94 23.15
C ILE A 74 -28.02 -42.53 21.88
N LEU A 75 -27.17 -43.41 21.37
CA LEU A 75 -26.32 -43.14 20.20
C LEU A 75 -27.11 -43.10 18.89
N ALA A 76 -28.17 -43.92 18.76
CA ALA A 76 -29.10 -43.94 17.64
C ALA A 76 -30.05 -42.72 17.61
N PHE A 77 -30.04 -41.88 18.65
CA PHE A 77 -30.89 -40.69 18.68
C PHE A 77 -30.55 -39.70 17.56
N ASP A 78 -31.51 -39.48 16.66
CA ASP A 78 -31.36 -38.62 15.49
C ASP A 78 -31.50 -37.13 15.82
N LEU A 79 -30.37 -36.49 16.07
CA LEU A 79 -30.30 -35.03 16.31
C LEU A 79 -30.77 -34.22 15.08
N THR A 80 -30.53 -34.72 13.87
CA THR A 80 -30.87 -34.02 12.62
C THR A 80 -32.38 -33.96 12.44
N ARG A 81 -33.08 -35.07 12.71
CA ARG A 81 -34.54 -35.12 12.69
C ARG A 81 -35.16 -34.18 13.73
N GLU A 82 -34.66 -34.18 14.97
CA GLU A 82 -35.23 -33.31 16.01
C GLU A 82 -34.94 -31.82 15.77
N THR A 83 -33.78 -31.46 15.22
CA THR A 83 -33.51 -30.07 14.79
C THR A 83 -34.43 -29.65 13.64
N ALA A 84 -34.69 -30.52 12.66
CA ALA A 84 -35.64 -30.27 11.59
C ALA A 84 -37.08 -30.12 12.12
N ARG A 85 -37.50 -31.01 13.04
CA ARG A 85 -38.81 -30.96 13.70
C ARG A 85 -39.00 -29.67 14.50
N PHE A 86 -37.98 -29.22 15.22
CA PHE A 86 -38.01 -27.94 15.92
C PHE A 86 -38.04 -26.75 14.96
N ALA A 87 -37.25 -26.77 13.89
CA ALA A 87 -37.25 -25.71 12.87
C ALA A 87 -38.61 -25.60 12.15
N GLN A 88 -39.30 -26.73 11.95
CA GLN A 88 -40.67 -26.75 11.46
C GLN A 88 -41.64 -26.16 12.48
N TRP A 89 -41.64 -26.65 13.73
CA TRP A 89 -42.47 -26.10 14.80
C TRP A 89 -42.26 -24.59 15.01
N TRP A 90 -41.01 -24.12 14.94
CA TRP A 90 -40.65 -22.71 15.08
C TRP A 90 -41.25 -21.84 13.97
N ARG A 91 -41.34 -22.36 12.73
CA ARG A 91 -41.97 -21.66 11.61
C ARG A 91 -43.49 -21.65 11.74
N ASP A 92 -44.08 -22.76 12.16
CA ASP A 92 -45.54 -22.96 12.14
C ASP A 92 -46.26 -22.32 13.34
N THR A 93 -45.54 -21.99 14.42
CA THR A 93 -46.12 -21.42 15.64
C THR A 93 -46.00 -19.90 15.68
N PRO A 94 -47.09 -19.11 15.65
CA PRO A 94 -47.03 -17.64 15.77
C PRO A 94 -46.62 -17.18 17.18
N GLU A 95 -46.08 -15.97 17.28
CA GLU A 95 -45.68 -15.34 18.55
C GLU A 95 -46.92 -14.71 19.21
N TYR A 96 -47.32 -15.22 20.39
CA TYR A 96 -48.47 -14.70 21.13
C TYR A 96 -48.03 -13.56 22.04
N ASP A 97 -48.14 -12.32 21.55
CA ASP A 97 -48.00 -11.12 22.38
C ASP A 97 -49.33 -10.76 23.06
N GLY A 98 -49.35 -10.77 24.39
CA GLY A 98 -50.26 -9.93 25.18
C GLY A 98 -51.75 -10.28 25.24
N VAL A 99 -52.15 -11.52 25.58
CA VAL A 99 -53.42 -11.81 26.26
C VAL A 99 -53.19 -12.95 27.26
N SER A 100 -53.79 -12.86 28.45
CA SER A 100 -53.55 -13.74 29.60
C SER A 100 -53.51 -15.23 29.25
N ALA A 101 -52.48 -15.90 29.79
CA ALA A 101 -52.28 -17.34 29.76
C ALA A 101 -53.45 -18.06 30.45
N THR A 102 -54.54 -18.25 29.73
CA THR A 102 -55.64 -19.13 30.11
C THR A 102 -55.41 -20.49 29.47
N GLY A 103 -54.81 -21.41 30.24
CA GLY A 103 -54.83 -22.87 30.12
C GLY A 103 -54.68 -23.54 28.74
N ALA A 104 -55.63 -23.33 27.82
CA ALA A 104 -55.75 -24.10 26.57
C ALA A 104 -54.65 -23.79 25.52
N GLY A 105 -54.29 -22.53 25.32
CA GLY A 105 -53.26 -22.13 24.34
C GLY A 105 -51.86 -22.61 24.71
N LEU A 106 -51.48 -22.45 25.98
CA LEU A 106 -50.21 -22.96 26.53
C LEU A 106 -50.15 -24.49 26.44
N ARG A 107 -51.23 -25.20 26.75
CA ARG A 107 -51.30 -26.67 26.62
C ARG A 107 -51.14 -27.12 25.16
N SER A 108 -51.73 -26.41 24.21
CA SER A 108 -51.59 -26.70 22.77
C SER A 108 -50.14 -26.46 22.30
N MET A 109 -49.55 -25.32 22.67
CA MET A 109 -48.17 -24.96 22.33
C MET A 109 -47.16 -25.96 22.90
N LEU A 110 -47.34 -26.37 24.16
CA LEU A 110 -46.49 -27.38 24.81
C LEU A 110 -46.64 -28.74 24.15
N ARG A 111 -47.85 -29.19 23.83
CA ARG A 111 -48.09 -30.48 23.14
C ARG A 111 -47.50 -30.51 21.72
N ALA A 112 -47.50 -29.38 21.02
CA ALA A 112 -46.95 -29.27 19.67
C ALA A 112 -45.41 -29.13 19.66
N SER A 113 -44.81 -28.66 20.76
CA SER A 113 -43.36 -28.50 20.89
C SER A 113 -42.65 -29.86 20.98
N PRO A 114 -41.44 -30.02 20.41
CA PRO A 114 -40.65 -31.24 20.59
C PRO A 114 -39.99 -31.33 21.98
N VAL A 115 -39.93 -30.24 22.76
CA VAL A 115 -39.19 -30.19 24.03
C VAL A 115 -39.70 -31.19 25.10
N PRO A 116 -41.02 -31.38 25.32
CA PRO A 116 -41.51 -32.39 26.25
C PRO A 116 -41.06 -33.82 25.90
N ALA A 117 -41.00 -34.15 24.61
CA ALA A 117 -40.51 -35.46 24.16
C ALA A 117 -39.01 -35.65 24.48
N LEU A 118 -38.20 -34.58 24.43
CA LEU A 118 -36.79 -34.63 24.84
C LEU A 118 -36.65 -34.87 26.35
N ILE A 119 -37.52 -34.24 27.16
CA ILE A 119 -37.58 -34.45 28.61
C ILE A 119 -37.93 -35.90 28.92
N GLU A 120 -38.98 -36.44 28.28
CA GLU A 120 -39.38 -37.84 28.42
C GLU A 120 -38.29 -38.81 27.95
N THR A 121 -37.56 -38.46 26.89
CA THR A 121 -36.45 -39.28 26.37
C THR A 121 -35.31 -39.36 27.39
N LEU A 122 -34.87 -38.24 27.94
CA LEU A 122 -33.82 -38.21 28.99
C LEU A 122 -34.28 -38.94 30.26
N ASN A 123 -35.54 -38.77 30.66
CA ASN A 123 -36.11 -39.49 31.79
C ASN A 123 -36.11 -41.00 31.55
N GLY A 124 -36.56 -41.44 30.36
CA GLY A 124 -36.57 -42.84 29.98
C GLY A 124 -35.19 -43.47 29.95
N TRP A 125 -34.15 -42.74 29.49
CA TRP A 125 -32.77 -43.23 29.56
C TRP A 125 -32.25 -43.35 30.99
N TYR A 126 -32.59 -42.38 31.86
CA TYR A 126 -32.22 -42.43 33.27
C TYR A 126 -32.90 -43.59 34.03
N GLU A 127 -34.19 -43.81 33.78
CA GLU A 127 -34.97 -44.91 34.35
C GLU A 127 -34.49 -46.27 33.84
N ALA A 128 -34.19 -46.40 32.54
CA ALA A 128 -33.69 -47.64 31.96
C ALA A 128 -32.36 -48.08 32.60
N LEU A 129 -31.48 -47.13 32.95
CA LEU A 129 -30.24 -47.42 33.66
C LEU A 129 -30.42 -47.67 35.17
N SER A 130 -31.64 -47.61 35.71
CA SER A 130 -31.87 -47.85 37.14
C SER A 130 -31.47 -49.26 37.60
N GLN A 131 -31.52 -50.23 36.68
CA GLN A 131 -31.17 -51.63 36.91
C GLN A 131 -29.74 -51.99 36.48
N ALA A 132 -28.95 -51.01 35.98
CA ALA A 132 -27.60 -51.26 35.51
C ALA A 132 -26.68 -51.72 36.67
N GLN A 133 -25.92 -52.79 36.44
CA GLN A 133 -25.01 -53.38 37.44
C GLN A 133 -23.54 -53.12 37.16
N SER A 134 -23.16 -52.70 35.95
CA SER A 134 -21.76 -52.43 35.63
C SER A 134 -21.35 -50.99 35.98
N ASP A 135 -20.06 -50.79 36.21
CA ASP A 135 -19.47 -49.47 36.43
C ASP A 135 -19.75 -48.50 35.26
N ASN A 136 -19.89 -49.02 34.02
CA ASN A 136 -20.17 -48.20 32.84
C ASN A 136 -21.61 -47.70 32.83
N GLY A 137 -22.58 -48.56 33.13
CA GLY A 137 -23.99 -48.19 33.24
C GLY A 137 -24.26 -47.26 34.42
N LEU A 138 -23.65 -47.54 35.58
CA LEU A 138 -23.73 -46.67 36.77
C LEU A 138 -23.08 -45.31 36.55
N GLY A 139 -21.92 -45.29 35.86
CA GLY A 139 -21.23 -44.06 35.49
C GLY A 139 -22.09 -43.19 34.55
N LEU A 140 -22.69 -43.80 33.52
CA LEU A 140 -23.57 -43.08 32.59
C LEU A 140 -24.84 -42.56 33.29
N ARG A 141 -25.42 -43.35 34.21
CA ARG A 141 -26.57 -42.92 35.02
C ARG A 141 -26.22 -41.72 35.90
N THR A 142 -25.01 -41.69 36.47
CA THR A 142 -24.52 -40.56 37.28
C THR A 142 -24.37 -39.29 36.46
N VAL A 143 -23.86 -39.41 35.23
CA VAL A 143 -23.77 -38.30 34.27
C VAL A 143 -25.18 -37.80 33.93
N LEU A 144 -26.10 -38.71 33.55
CA LEU A 144 -27.50 -38.37 33.29
C LEU A 144 -28.16 -37.66 34.47
N ARG A 145 -27.93 -38.11 35.71
CA ARG A 145 -28.40 -37.42 36.92
C ARG A 145 -27.88 -36.00 36.99
N ALA A 146 -26.58 -35.78 36.81
CA ALA A 146 -25.99 -34.44 36.84
C ALA A 146 -26.57 -33.54 35.75
N VAL A 147 -26.77 -34.07 34.54
CA VAL A 147 -27.40 -33.37 33.41
C VAL A 147 -28.84 -32.97 33.74
N ILE A 148 -29.65 -33.92 34.21
CA ILE A 148 -31.05 -33.67 34.57
C ILE A 148 -31.14 -32.63 35.69
N MET A 149 -30.30 -32.75 36.74
CA MET A 149 -30.25 -31.78 37.83
C MET A 149 -29.81 -30.38 37.38
N GLN A 150 -28.93 -30.28 36.36
CA GLN A 150 -28.53 -28.98 35.82
C GLN A 150 -29.66 -28.35 35.00
N LEU A 151 -30.41 -29.16 34.24
CA LEU A 151 -31.54 -28.70 33.44
C LEU A 151 -32.75 -28.30 34.32
N SER A 152 -32.95 -28.98 35.45
CA SER A 152 -34.04 -28.68 36.39
C SER A 152 -33.83 -27.42 37.23
N ARG A 153 -32.61 -26.85 37.29
CA ARG A 153 -32.32 -25.59 38.01
C ARG A 153 -33.00 -24.35 37.42
N ARG A 154 -33.48 -24.40 36.17
CA ARG A 154 -34.20 -23.29 35.55
C ARG A 154 -35.66 -23.32 36.02
N GLU A 155 -35.99 -22.55 37.05
CA GLU A 155 -37.37 -22.41 37.55
C GLU A 155 -38.34 -21.80 36.51
N THR A 156 -37.81 -21.14 35.48
CA THR A 156 -38.55 -20.55 34.36
C THR A 156 -38.23 -21.29 33.07
N GLY A 157 -39.21 -22.05 32.53
CA GLY A 157 -39.04 -22.82 31.30
C GLY A 157 -40.18 -23.83 31.06
N VAL A 158 -40.03 -24.65 30.01
CA VAL A 158 -40.99 -25.67 29.58
C VAL A 158 -41.28 -26.68 30.69
N LEU A 159 -40.25 -27.07 31.45
CA LEU A 159 -40.37 -27.99 32.58
C LEU A 159 -41.33 -27.42 33.64
N GLY A 160 -41.09 -26.21 34.15
CA GLY A 160 -41.97 -25.56 35.14
C GLY A 160 -43.40 -25.33 34.61
N ALA A 161 -43.55 -25.04 33.31
CA ALA A 161 -44.86 -24.91 32.68
C ALA A 161 -45.64 -26.24 32.66
N LEU A 162 -44.99 -27.36 32.33
CA LEU A 162 -45.59 -28.70 32.36
C LEU A 162 -46.05 -29.12 33.77
N GLU A 163 -45.25 -28.80 34.78
CA GLU A 163 -45.56 -29.03 36.20
C GLU A 163 -46.81 -28.25 36.63
N SER A 164 -46.86 -26.96 36.30
CA SER A 164 -48.01 -26.10 36.62
C SER A 164 -49.29 -26.49 35.88
N ALA A 165 -49.17 -27.09 34.70
CA ALA A 165 -50.30 -27.47 33.86
C ALA A 165 -50.84 -28.89 34.15
N GLN A 166 -50.20 -29.67 35.04
CA GLN A 166 -50.51 -31.08 35.35
C GLN A 166 -50.60 -31.96 34.08
N LEU A 167 -49.80 -31.64 33.07
CA LEU A 167 -49.81 -32.32 31.76
C LEU A 167 -48.85 -33.51 31.68
N ARG A 168 -48.14 -33.84 32.77
CA ARG A 168 -46.98 -34.76 32.74
C ARG A 168 -47.35 -36.23 32.89
N VAL A 169 -46.58 -37.06 32.19
CA VAL A 169 -46.27 -38.45 32.54
C VAL A 169 -45.46 -38.45 33.87
N PRO A 170 -45.60 -39.44 34.77
CA PRO A 170 -44.76 -39.50 35.98
C PRO A 170 -43.27 -39.49 35.60
N LEU A 171 -42.54 -38.44 35.99
CA LEU A 171 -41.08 -38.36 35.87
C LEU A 171 -40.43 -38.84 37.18
N ASP A 172 -39.19 -39.31 37.09
CA ASP A 172 -38.42 -39.73 38.26
C ASP A 172 -38.23 -38.57 39.27
N PRO A 173 -38.23 -38.82 40.60
CA PRO A 173 -38.03 -37.79 41.62
C PRO A 173 -36.80 -36.89 41.41
N VAL A 174 -35.76 -37.38 40.72
CA VAL A 174 -34.52 -36.64 40.39
C VAL A 174 -34.78 -35.30 39.69
N TRP A 175 -35.88 -35.17 38.96
CA TRP A 175 -36.27 -33.91 38.29
C TRP A 175 -36.71 -32.82 39.26
N THR A 176 -37.08 -33.19 40.48
CA THR A 176 -37.60 -32.30 41.53
C THR A 176 -36.69 -32.18 42.77
N GLU A 177 -35.58 -32.92 42.81
CA GLU A 177 -34.61 -32.86 43.92
C GLU A 177 -33.92 -31.49 43.97
N ALA A 178 -34.17 -30.71 45.03
CA ALA A 178 -33.37 -29.52 45.33
C ALA A 178 -31.94 -29.94 45.74
N PRO A 179 -30.88 -29.27 45.27
CA PRO A 179 -29.52 -29.61 45.66
C PRO A 179 -29.36 -29.38 47.17
N THR A 180 -29.16 -30.45 47.93
CA THR A 180 -28.75 -30.37 49.34
C THR A 180 -27.32 -29.85 49.40
N SER A 181 -27.15 -28.54 49.44
CA SER A 181 -25.87 -27.95 49.83
C SER A 181 -25.64 -28.21 51.31
N VAL A 182 -24.59 -28.96 51.65
CA VAL A 182 -24.16 -29.23 53.05
C VAL A 182 -23.55 -27.97 53.72
N ILE A 183 -23.64 -26.79 53.09
CA ILE A 183 -23.23 -25.51 53.66
C ILE A 183 -24.33 -24.47 53.41
N ALA A 184 -25.39 -24.53 54.20
CA ALA A 184 -26.28 -23.40 54.42
C ALA A 184 -26.84 -23.52 55.84
N GLN A 185 -26.14 -22.90 56.79
CA GLN A 185 -26.69 -22.64 58.11
C GLN A 185 -27.87 -21.67 57.98
N ALA A 186 -28.90 -21.96 58.77
CA ALA A 186 -30.01 -21.13 59.19
C ALA A 186 -30.02 -19.67 58.66
N GLY A 187 -30.91 -19.41 57.70
CA GLY A 187 -31.31 -18.07 57.30
C GLY A 187 -32.75 -18.11 56.79
N ASP A 188 -33.66 -17.60 57.63
CA ASP A 188 -35.07 -17.26 57.40
C ASP A 188 -35.78 -17.89 56.19
N ALA A 189 -36.58 -18.92 56.49
CA ALA A 189 -37.77 -19.27 55.71
C ALA A 189 -38.85 -18.19 55.89
N ALA A 190 -38.61 -17.00 55.32
CA ALA A 190 -39.66 -16.02 55.09
C ALA A 190 -40.38 -16.41 53.80
N ALA A 191 -41.65 -16.78 53.94
CA ALA A 191 -42.58 -16.99 52.83
C ALA A 191 -42.57 -15.77 51.90
N ARG A 192 -41.88 -15.90 50.76
CA ARG A 192 -42.04 -14.96 49.63
C ARG A 192 -43.45 -15.15 49.07
N PRO A 193 -44.23 -14.08 48.84
CA PRO A 193 -45.52 -14.19 48.15
C PRO A 193 -45.30 -14.76 46.73
N PRO A 194 -46.29 -15.43 46.14
CA PRO A 194 -46.17 -15.94 44.77
C PRO A 194 -46.04 -14.75 43.83
N ALA A 195 -44.82 -14.42 43.42
CA ALA A 195 -44.61 -13.50 42.31
C ALA A 195 -45.33 -14.08 41.09
N ALA A 196 -46.15 -13.26 40.43
CA ALA A 196 -46.84 -13.63 39.21
C ALA A 196 -45.81 -14.21 38.22
N ARG A 197 -45.88 -15.52 37.97
CA ARG A 197 -44.94 -16.22 37.09
C ARG A 197 -45.12 -15.64 35.67
N PRO A 198 -44.08 -15.10 35.03
CA PRO A 198 -44.19 -14.65 33.64
C PRO A 198 -44.62 -15.84 32.76
N GLY A 199 -45.49 -15.57 31.78
CA GLY A 199 -45.92 -16.60 30.83
C GLY A 199 -44.73 -17.12 30.02
N LEU A 200 -44.70 -18.44 29.77
CA LEU A 200 -43.69 -19.08 28.94
C LEU A 200 -43.66 -18.45 27.54
N SER A 201 -42.54 -17.86 27.14
CA SER A 201 -42.40 -17.26 25.81
C SER A 201 -41.88 -18.28 24.77
N LYS A 202 -42.06 -17.97 23.49
CA LYS A 202 -41.49 -18.77 22.39
C LYS A 202 -39.95 -18.81 22.46
N ALA A 203 -39.32 -17.73 22.90
CA ALA A 203 -37.87 -17.66 23.11
C ALA A 203 -37.38 -18.61 24.22
N ASP A 204 -38.15 -18.76 25.30
CA ASP A 204 -37.83 -19.70 26.39
C ASP A 204 -37.86 -21.15 25.89
N VAL A 205 -38.84 -21.52 25.07
CA VAL A 205 -38.91 -22.86 24.45
C VAL A 205 -37.70 -23.14 23.56
N ARG A 206 -37.20 -22.12 22.84
CA ARG A 206 -35.96 -22.25 22.04
C ARG A 206 -34.72 -22.39 22.93
N ALA A 207 -34.61 -21.61 23.99
CA ALA A 207 -33.51 -21.70 24.93
C ALA A 207 -33.46 -23.07 25.62
N ASP A 208 -34.62 -23.62 25.97
CA ASP A 208 -34.75 -24.97 26.52
C ASP A 208 -34.43 -26.03 25.47
N PHE A 209 -34.97 -25.93 24.25
CA PHE A 209 -34.64 -26.87 23.17
C PHE A 209 -33.13 -26.99 22.94
N HIS A 210 -32.42 -25.86 22.81
CA HIS A 210 -30.97 -25.90 22.64
C HIS A 210 -30.24 -26.46 23.86
N ALA A 211 -30.74 -26.20 25.08
CA ALA A 211 -30.15 -26.76 26.30
C ALA A 211 -30.33 -28.28 26.37
N TYR A 212 -31.52 -28.80 26.06
CA TYR A 212 -31.79 -30.25 25.99
C TYR A 212 -31.01 -30.92 24.86
N MET A 213 -30.90 -30.29 23.68
CA MET A 213 -30.07 -30.81 22.58
C MET A 213 -28.58 -30.87 22.96
N LYS A 214 -28.05 -29.84 23.62
CA LYS A 214 -26.66 -29.84 24.13
C LYS A 214 -26.44 -30.91 25.19
N ALA A 215 -27.41 -31.10 26.08
CA ALA A 215 -27.39 -32.16 27.07
C ALA A 215 -27.37 -33.55 26.42
N ILE A 216 -28.21 -33.79 25.42
CA ILE A 216 -28.24 -35.05 24.67
C ILE A 216 -26.91 -35.26 23.92
N GLU A 217 -26.34 -34.24 23.28
CA GLU A 217 -25.01 -34.34 22.66
C GLU A 217 -23.93 -34.77 23.67
N MET A 218 -23.95 -34.21 24.87
CA MET A 218 -23.02 -34.55 25.93
C MET A 218 -23.20 -36.00 26.42
N VAL A 219 -24.46 -36.42 26.63
CA VAL A 219 -24.78 -37.81 27.02
C VAL A 219 -24.39 -38.79 25.90
N ARG A 220 -24.58 -38.44 24.63
CA ARG A 220 -24.15 -39.25 23.48
C ARG A 220 -22.63 -39.42 23.44
N ALA A 221 -21.87 -38.35 23.64
CA ALA A 221 -20.41 -38.43 23.71
C ALA A 221 -19.95 -39.37 24.83
N GLU A 222 -20.62 -39.29 25.98
CA GLU A 222 -20.31 -40.10 27.16
C GLU A 222 -20.69 -41.58 27.00
N ALA A 223 -21.83 -41.84 26.36
CA ALA A 223 -22.27 -43.18 25.99
C ALA A 223 -21.31 -43.82 24.96
N LEU A 224 -20.86 -43.05 23.96
CA LEU A 224 -19.90 -43.52 22.95
C LEU A 224 -18.57 -43.94 23.59
N ALA A 225 -18.08 -43.17 24.55
CA ALA A 225 -16.84 -43.46 25.25
C ALA A 225 -16.92 -44.75 26.10
N ARG A 226 -18.10 -45.08 26.63
CA ARG A 226 -18.32 -46.22 27.53
C ARG A 226 -18.76 -47.50 26.82
N LEU A 227 -19.35 -47.39 25.63
CA LEU A 227 -19.87 -48.53 24.88
C LEU A 227 -18.85 -49.66 24.66
N PRO A 228 -17.57 -49.41 24.28
CA PRO A 228 -16.60 -50.49 24.10
C PRO A 228 -16.35 -51.29 25.37
N ALA A 229 -16.34 -50.65 26.53
CA ALA A 229 -16.15 -51.32 27.82
C ALA A 229 -17.42 -52.05 28.27
N SER A 230 -18.60 -51.46 28.02
CA SER A 230 -19.91 -52.09 28.33
C SER A 230 -20.07 -53.43 27.59
N LEU A 231 -19.69 -53.51 26.31
CA LEU A 231 -19.72 -54.73 25.50
C LEU A 231 -18.90 -55.91 26.08
N HIS A 232 -17.92 -55.61 26.93
CA HIS A 232 -17.04 -56.61 27.57
C HIS A 232 -17.29 -56.71 29.08
N SER A 233 -18.38 -56.12 29.59
CA SER A 233 -18.71 -56.08 31.02
C SER A 233 -18.96 -57.46 31.64
N GLY A 234 -19.41 -58.42 30.83
CA GLY A 234 -19.79 -59.76 31.30
C GLY A 234 -21.10 -59.79 32.10
N THR A 235 -21.82 -58.67 32.19
CA THR A 235 -23.05 -58.52 32.99
C THR A 235 -24.34 -58.53 32.15
N HIS A 236 -24.23 -58.84 30.85
CA HIS A 236 -25.39 -58.92 29.96
C HIS A 236 -26.25 -60.15 30.25
N ASP A 237 -27.57 -60.03 30.08
CA ASP A 237 -28.44 -61.21 29.99
C ASP A 237 -27.99 -62.10 28.80
N PRO A 238 -27.92 -63.43 28.95
CA PRO A 238 -27.45 -64.32 27.90
C PRO A 238 -28.16 -64.17 26.55
N ALA A 239 -29.47 -63.86 26.54
CA ALA A 239 -30.21 -63.67 25.29
C ALA A 239 -29.88 -62.32 24.63
N VAL A 240 -29.68 -61.26 25.43
CA VAL A 240 -29.23 -59.95 24.92
C VAL A 240 -27.80 -60.04 24.41
N GLY A 241 -26.91 -60.75 25.11
CA GLY A 241 -25.54 -61.01 24.65
C GLY A 241 -25.49 -61.75 23.32
N LEU A 242 -26.38 -62.74 23.11
CA LEU A 242 -26.51 -63.44 21.83
C LEU A 242 -26.96 -62.51 20.69
N LEU A 243 -27.92 -61.61 20.98
CA LEU A 243 -28.39 -60.60 20.02
C LEU A 243 -27.26 -59.63 19.64
N ILE A 244 -26.52 -59.10 20.63
CA ILE A 244 -25.37 -58.21 20.39
C ILE A 244 -24.33 -58.91 19.52
N ALA A 245 -24.03 -60.19 19.80
CA ALA A 245 -23.10 -60.98 18.99
C ALA A 245 -23.61 -61.18 17.56
N PHE A 246 -24.91 -61.38 17.36
CA PHE A 246 -25.53 -61.44 16.03
C PHE A 246 -25.33 -60.13 15.27
N VAL A 247 -25.65 -58.97 15.87
CA VAL A 247 -25.49 -57.66 15.24
C VAL A 247 -24.02 -57.41 14.88
N ARG A 248 -23.07 -57.76 15.76
CA ARG A 248 -21.62 -57.67 15.47
C ARG A 248 -21.18 -58.52 14.27
N GLN A 249 -21.75 -59.70 14.09
CA GLN A 249 -21.44 -60.54 12.94
C GLN A 249 -22.09 -60.02 11.66
N PHE A 250 -23.28 -59.41 11.78
CA PHE A 250 -23.96 -58.76 10.67
C PHE A 250 -23.16 -57.57 10.10
N GLU A 251 -22.46 -56.77 10.93
CA GLU A 251 -21.58 -55.68 10.47
C GLU A 251 -20.53 -56.14 9.43
N LYS A 252 -20.01 -57.38 9.55
CA LYS A 252 -19.05 -57.93 8.57
C LYS A 252 -19.69 -58.16 7.21
N LEU A 253 -20.94 -58.60 7.19
CA LEU A 253 -21.70 -58.77 5.96
C LEU A 253 -22.02 -57.40 5.35
N GLN A 254 -22.42 -56.43 6.18
CA GLN A 254 -22.69 -55.06 5.78
C GLN A 254 -21.46 -54.42 5.12
N SER A 255 -20.27 -54.54 5.73
CA SER A 255 -19.01 -54.03 5.16
C SER A 255 -18.71 -54.66 3.78
N LYS A 256 -18.93 -55.96 3.63
CA LYS A 256 -18.74 -56.64 2.34
C LYS A 256 -19.73 -56.16 1.28
N LEU A 257 -20.97 -55.90 1.69
CA LEU A 257 -22.06 -55.43 0.84
C LEU A 257 -21.81 -53.98 0.40
N ASN A 258 -21.42 -53.10 1.32
CA ASN A 258 -21.08 -51.70 1.01
C ASN A 258 -19.83 -51.57 0.12
N GLY A 259 -18.88 -52.51 0.21
CA GLY A 259 -17.73 -52.56 -0.72
C GLY A 259 -18.08 -52.93 -2.17
N TYR A 260 -19.34 -53.25 -2.50
CA TYR A 260 -19.77 -53.54 -3.87
C TYR A 260 -19.65 -52.32 -4.80
N THR A 261 -19.97 -51.13 -4.29
CA THR A 261 -20.03 -49.89 -5.09
C THR A 261 -18.66 -49.52 -5.65
N GLN A 262 -17.61 -49.55 -4.82
CA GLN A 262 -16.23 -49.30 -5.27
C GLN A 262 -15.77 -50.34 -6.30
N LYS A 263 -16.03 -51.63 -6.04
CA LYS A 263 -15.67 -52.71 -6.97
C LYS A 263 -16.36 -52.58 -8.31
N PHE A 264 -17.60 -52.09 -8.33
CA PHE A 264 -18.34 -51.84 -9.56
C PHE A 264 -17.74 -50.67 -10.34
N ILE A 265 -17.34 -49.59 -9.65
CA ILE A 265 -16.63 -48.45 -10.26
C ILE A 265 -15.31 -48.92 -10.87
N ASP A 266 -14.49 -49.65 -10.12
CA ASP A 266 -13.20 -50.17 -10.58
C ASP A 266 -13.40 -51.10 -11.79
N PHE A 267 -14.38 -52.01 -11.73
CA PHE A 267 -14.73 -52.89 -12.85
C PHE A 267 -15.14 -52.11 -14.11
N TYR A 268 -15.97 -51.08 -13.96
CA TYR A 268 -16.44 -50.28 -15.09
C TYR A 268 -15.30 -49.51 -15.74
N TYR A 269 -14.46 -48.81 -14.96
CA TYR A 269 -13.37 -48.02 -15.53
C TYR A 269 -12.21 -48.87 -16.05
N GLU A 270 -11.77 -49.89 -15.30
CA GLU A 270 -10.62 -50.70 -15.68
C GLU A 270 -10.96 -51.75 -16.74
N ARG A 271 -12.09 -52.46 -16.60
CA ARG A 271 -12.41 -53.60 -17.48
C ARG A 271 -13.34 -53.28 -18.63
N MET A 272 -14.38 -52.46 -18.41
CA MET A 272 -15.32 -52.10 -19.49
C MET A 272 -14.76 -50.99 -20.37
N LEU A 273 -14.23 -49.91 -19.77
CA LEU A 273 -13.66 -48.78 -20.49
C LEU A 273 -12.17 -48.95 -20.83
N GLY A 274 -11.47 -49.90 -20.21
CA GLY A 274 -10.05 -50.15 -20.45
C GLY A 274 -9.14 -49.02 -19.97
N SER A 275 -9.59 -48.23 -18.98
CA SER A 275 -8.81 -47.13 -18.43
C SER A 275 -7.59 -47.68 -17.70
N VAL A 276 -6.40 -47.20 -18.05
CA VAL A 276 -5.15 -47.58 -17.39
C VAL A 276 -4.70 -46.41 -16.51
N PRO A 277 -4.30 -46.66 -15.25
CA PRO A 277 -3.68 -45.65 -14.41
C PRO A 277 -2.51 -45.00 -15.15
N ARG A 278 -2.41 -43.66 -15.10
CA ARG A 278 -1.25 -42.97 -15.69
C ARG A 278 0.03 -43.44 -14.99
N GLY A 279 1.07 -43.67 -15.79
CA GLY A 279 2.40 -44.02 -15.27
C GLY A 279 2.98 -42.91 -14.39
N VAL A 280 4.03 -43.27 -13.65
CA VAL A 280 4.74 -42.34 -12.76
C VAL A 280 5.48 -41.29 -13.58
N VAL A 281 5.25 -40.01 -13.28
CA VAL A 281 6.02 -38.89 -13.83
C VAL A 281 7.08 -38.50 -12.80
N PRO A 282 8.38 -38.51 -13.14
CA PRO A 282 9.43 -38.14 -12.20
C PRO A 282 9.34 -36.66 -11.83
N ASP A 283 9.63 -36.36 -10.56
CA ASP A 283 9.65 -35.00 -10.06
C ASP A 283 10.82 -34.19 -10.63
N ARG A 284 10.65 -32.88 -10.70
CA ARG A 284 11.69 -31.93 -11.14
C ARG A 284 11.89 -30.86 -10.08
N THR A 285 13.13 -30.44 -9.89
CA THR A 285 13.49 -29.35 -8.97
C THR A 285 14.65 -28.52 -9.51
N TRP A 286 14.83 -27.32 -8.97
CA TRP A 286 15.91 -26.41 -9.34
C TRP A 286 17.04 -26.48 -8.32
N LEU A 287 18.28 -26.59 -8.80
CA LEU A 287 19.50 -26.55 -7.99
C LEU A 287 20.23 -25.23 -8.21
N VAL A 288 20.50 -24.49 -7.13
CA VAL A 288 21.33 -23.28 -7.18
C VAL A 288 22.75 -23.64 -6.75
N MET A 289 23.69 -23.57 -7.69
CA MET A 289 25.10 -23.90 -7.45
C MET A 289 25.90 -22.63 -7.19
N ARG A 290 26.69 -22.63 -6.10
CA ARG A 290 27.59 -21.52 -5.77
C ARG A 290 29.04 -21.99 -5.84
N ARG A 291 29.84 -21.27 -6.61
CA ARG A 291 31.29 -21.49 -6.69
C ARG A 291 31.96 -21.12 -5.36
N ASN A 292 32.94 -21.92 -4.94
CA ASN A 292 33.88 -21.53 -3.89
C ASN A 292 34.69 -20.29 -4.39
N PRO A 293 34.87 -19.23 -3.58
CA PRO A 293 35.66 -18.05 -3.99
C PRO A 293 37.03 -18.38 -4.58
N ASP A 294 37.73 -19.38 -4.04
CA ASP A 294 39.10 -19.74 -4.44
C ASP A 294 39.18 -20.67 -5.67
N ALA A 295 38.05 -21.22 -6.12
CA ALA A 295 38.00 -22.13 -7.26
C ALA A 295 37.84 -21.37 -8.59
N GLY A 296 38.37 -21.91 -9.68
CA GLY A 296 38.05 -21.45 -11.04
C GLY A 296 36.61 -21.79 -11.44
N ASP A 297 36.19 -21.35 -12.63
CA ASP A 297 34.89 -21.73 -13.19
C ASP A 297 34.80 -23.25 -13.39
N VAL A 298 33.66 -23.85 -13.07
CA VAL A 298 33.42 -25.29 -13.16
C VAL A 298 32.27 -25.56 -14.13
N VAL A 299 32.42 -26.58 -14.98
CA VAL A 299 31.35 -27.04 -15.87
C VAL A 299 30.72 -28.30 -15.28
N VAL A 300 29.40 -28.30 -15.15
CA VAL A 300 28.59 -29.44 -14.73
C VAL A 300 27.91 -30.02 -15.98
N PRO A 301 28.32 -31.19 -16.47
CA PRO A 301 27.70 -31.81 -17.64
C PRO A 301 26.22 -32.16 -17.41
N ALA A 302 25.46 -32.25 -18.50
CA ALA A 302 24.13 -32.86 -18.47
C ALA A 302 24.21 -34.32 -17.98
N GLY A 303 23.22 -34.76 -17.20
CA GLY A 303 23.15 -36.11 -16.62
C GLY A 303 23.90 -36.30 -15.30
N THR A 304 24.55 -35.26 -14.77
CA THR A 304 25.23 -35.27 -13.47
C THR A 304 24.22 -35.60 -12.36
N ALA A 305 24.54 -36.58 -11.52
CA ALA A 305 23.65 -37.06 -10.46
C ALA A 305 23.82 -36.29 -9.15
N PHE A 306 22.70 -35.94 -8.52
CA PHE A 306 22.61 -35.22 -7.25
C PHE A 306 21.73 -36.02 -6.26
N PRO A 307 22.28 -36.47 -5.11
CA PRO A 307 21.51 -37.18 -4.11
C PRO A 307 20.59 -36.23 -3.32
N ALA A 308 19.36 -36.67 -3.06
CA ALA A 308 18.31 -35.91 -2.38
C ALA A 308 17.74 -36.66 -1.16
N GLY A 309 18.55 -37.51 -0.51
CA GLY A 309 18.16 -38.31 0.65
C GLY A 309 17.67 -39.70 0.27
N ILE A 310 16.90 -40.30 1.19
CA ILE A 310 16.44 -41.70 1.11
C ILE A 310 14.91 -41.71 1.17
N ASP A 311 14.26 -42.59 0.41
CA ASP A 311 12.81 -42.79 0.42
C ASP A 311 12.31 -43.59 1.65
N ALA A 312 11.00 -43.78 1.77
CA ALA A 312 10.38 -44.52 2.87
C ALA A 312 10.74 -46.03 2.87
N GLN A 313 11.28 -46.53 1.77
CA GLN A 313 11.67 -47.92 1.54
C GLN A 313 13.18 -48.14 1.74
N GLY A 314 13.96 -47.08 1.97
CA GLY A 314 15.39 -47.15 2.20
C GLY A 314 16.27 -46.97 0.95
N HIS A 315 15.74 -46.53 -0.19
CA HIS A 315 16.50 -46.29 -1.42
C HIS A 315 16.87 -44.82 -1.63
N ASP A 316 18.01 -44.57 -2.27
CA ASP A 316 18.50 -43.22 -2.58
C ASP A 316 17.62 -42.51 -3.63
N ILE A 317 17.23 -41.27 -3.33
CA ILE A 317 16.56 -40.38 -4.27
C ILE A 317 17.62 -39.64 -5.07
N LEU A 318 17.68 -39.89 -6.39
CA LEU A 318 18.69 -39.32 -7.28
C LEU A 318 18.04 -38.40 -8.33
N TYR A 319 18.45 -37.13 -8.35
CA TYR A 319 18.13 -36.19 -9.42
C TYR A 319 19.28 -36.13 -10.43
N ARG A 320 18.98 -35.84 -11.70
CA ARG A 320 20.00 -35.64 -12.74
C ARG A 320 19.82 -34.28 -13.38
N SER A 321 20.92 -33.59 -13.70
CA SER A 321 20.86 -32.37 -14.50
C SER A 321 20.31 -32.67 -15.90
N GLU A 322 19.38 -31.85 -16.39
CA GLU A 322 18.88 -31.97 -17.77
C GLU A 322 19.86 -31.31 -18.75
N ASP A 323 20.43 -30.17 -18.37
CA ASP A 323 21.34 -29.37 -19.21
C ASP A 323 22.75 -29.27 -18.63
N GLU A 324 23.72 -28.92 -19.49
CA GLU A 324 25.07 -28.52 -19.07
C GLU A 324 25.04 -27.10 -18.47
N LEU A 325 25.71 -26.90 -17.32
CA LEU A 325 25.79 -25.62 -16.63
C LEU A 325 27.24 -25.23 -16.33
N ARG A 326 27.65 -24.04 -16.78
CA ARG A 326 28.91 -23.42 -16.35
C ARG A 326 28.67 -22.57 -15.10
N VAL A 327 29.23 -22.98 -13.98
CA VAL A 327 29.17 -22.29 -12.70
C VAL A 327 30.34 -21.30 -12.60
N SER A 328 30.02 -20.00 -12.72
CA SER A 328 30.97 -18.88 -12.59
C SER A 328 30.82 -18.15 -11.25
N GLY A 329 31.61 -17.09 -11.05
CA GLY A 329 31.47 -16.16 -9.92
C GLY A 329 30.32 -15.15 -10.05
N ALA A 330 29.51 -15.22 -11.12
CA ALA A 330 28.39 -14.31 -11.34
C ALA A 330 27.31 -14.48 -10.27
N ARG A 331 26.82 -13.35 -9.73
CA ARG A 331 25.72 -13.32 -8.76
C ARG A 331 24.74 -12.21 -9.11
N VAL A 332 23.48 -12.45 -8.85
CA VAL A 332 22.46 -11.41 -8.89
C VAL A 332 22.70 -10.48 -7.70
N SER A 333 23.12 -9.24 -7.97
CA SER A 333 23.38 -8.23 -6.93
C SER A 333 22.12 -7.50 -6.51
N ARG A 334 21.25 -7.16 -7.47
CA ARG A 334 19.97 -6.48 -7.28
C ARG A 334 18.98 -6.92 -8.36
N VAL A 335 17.71 -6.98 -7.99
CA VAL A 335 16.58 -7.14 -8.91
C VAL A 335 15.64 -5.97 -8.69
N GLN A 336 15.28 -5.29 -9.77
CA GLN A 336 14.45 -4.09 -9.74
C GLN A 336 13.34 -4.23 -10.79
N THR A 337 12.15 -3.74 -10.48
CA THR A 337 11.01 -3.75 -11.39
C THR A 337 10.56 -2.32 -11.68
N LEU A 338 10.33 -2.03 -12.96
CA LEU A 338 9.68 -0.81 -13.41
C LEU A 338 8.37 -1.20 -14.09
N TYR A 339 7.26 -0.74 -13.53
CA TYR A 339 5.92 -0.97 -14.06
C TYR A 339 5.28 0.36 -14.45
N LEU A 340 4.75 0.44 -15.68
CA LEU A 340 3.93 1.55 -16.13
C LEU A 340 2.47 1.11 -16.00
N ASP A 341 1.71 1.81 -15.17
CA ASP A 341 0.30 1.54 -14.97
C ASP A 341 -0.55 2.22 -16.04
N HIS A 342 -1.64 1.57 -16.44
CA HIS A 342 -2.53 2.01 -17.51
C HIS A 342 -3.98 1.91 -17.05
N ASN A 343 -4.46 2.93 -16.34
CA ASN A 343 -5.83 2.94 -15.84
C ASN A 343 -6.83 3.36 -16.94
N GLY A 344 -7.68 2.42 -17.36
CA GLY A 344 -8.72 2.67 -18.37
C GLY A 344 -9.80 3.69 -17.96
N TYR A 345 -9.89 4.05 -16.68
CA TYR A 345 -10.83 5.05 -16.17
C TYR A 345 -10.22 6.46 -16.05
N SER A 346 -8.90 6.61 -16.26
CA SER A 346 -8.25 7.92 -16.21
C SER A 346 -8.35 8.65 -17.54
N MET A 347 -9.11 9.75 -17.55
CA MET A 347 -9.20 10.67 -18.68
C MET A 347 -8.23 11.84 -18.46
N PRO A 348 -7.48 12.29 -19.51
CA PRO A 348 -7.58 11.91 -20.91
C PRO A 348 -6.66 10.76 -21.36
N GLU A 349 -5.82 10.19 -20.50
CA GLU A 349 -4.84 9.14 -20.84
C GLU A 349 -5.47 7.94 -21.55
N ASN A 350 -6.66 7.51 -21.12
CA ASN A 350 -7.40 6.40 -21.71
C ASN A 350 -7.85 6.64 -23.17
N LEU A 351 -7.91 7.89 -23.62
CA LEU A 351 -8.23 8.26 -25.00
C LEU A 351 -6.99 8.29 -25.89
N LEU A 352 -5.80 8.46 -25.31
CA LEU A 352 -4.55 8.70 -26.03
C LEU A 352 -3.81 7.37 -26.30
N PRO A 353 -3.68 6.94 -27.56
CA PRO A 353 -2.88 5.76 -27.89
C PRO A 353 -1.37 6.05 -27.74
N GLU A 354 -0.60 5.06 -27.29
CA GLU A 354 0.87 5.16 -27.25
C GLU A 354 1.46 5.14 -28.67
N ASP A 355 0.93 4.22 -29.48
CA ASP A 355 1.23 4.05 -30.90
C ASP A 355 -0.04 4.29 -31.71
N ALA A 356 -0.05 5.34 -32.52
CA ALA A 356 -1.19 5.69 -33.36
C ALA A 356 -1.53 4.60 -34.40
N ASP A 357 -0.52 3.85 -34.85
CA ASP A 357 -0.65 2.82 -35.89
C ASP A 357 -1.21 1.49 -35.37
N ALA A 358 -1.22 1.26 -34.05
CA ALA A 358 -1.64 -0.01 -33.45
C ALA A 358 -3.18 -0.19 -33.37
N GLY A 359 -3.96 0.76 -33.92
CA GLY A 359 -5.41 0.68 -34.02
C GLY A 359 -6.13 0.59 -32.68
N LYS A 360 -7.28 -0.09 -32.63
CA LYS A 360 -8.13 -0.18 -31.42
C LYS A 360 -7.49 -0.94 -30.25
N SER A 361 -6.46 -1.74 -30.51
CA SER A 361 -5.72 -2.50 -29.49
C SER A 361 -4.45 -1.79 -29.02
N ALA A 362 -4.22 -0.54 -29.44
CA ALA A 362 -3.08 0.26 -29.00
C ALA A 362 -3.11 0.43 -27.48
N ARG A 363 -1.94 0.23 -26.85
CA ARG A 363 -1.74 0.57 -25.44
C ARG A 363 -2.04 2.06 -25.25
N LYS A 364 -2.71 2.42 -24.16
CA LYS A 364 -3.02 3.82 -23.83
C LYS A 364 -1.88 4.48 -23.09
N TRP A 365 -1.90 5.79 -22.93
CA TRP A 365 -0.84 6.47 -22.17
C TRP A 365 -0.81 5.99 -20.72
N PRO A 366 0.39 5.92 -20.11
CA PRO A 366 0.50 5.46 -18.73
C PRO A 366 -0.05 6.53 -17.80
N THR A 367 -0.63 6.08 -16.70
CA THR A 367 -1.24 6.92 -15.65
C THR A 367 -0.38 6.98 -14.39
N ALA A 368 0.54 6.04 -14.23
CA ALA A 368 1.57 6.07 -13.19
C ALA A 368 2.79 5.24 -13.61
N ALA A 369 3.89 5.41 -12.89
CA ALA A 369 5.05 4.54 -12.99
C ALA A 369 5.52 4.14 -11.59
N TRP A 370 5.72 2.85 -11.38
CA TRP A 370 6.13 2.28 -10.10
C TRP A 370 7.49 1.62 -10.24
N PHE A 371 8.31 1.79 -9.21
CA PHE A 371 9.63 1.21 -9.12
C PHE A 371 9.77 0.50 -7.79
N ASP A 372 10.13 -0.78 -7.82
CA ASP A 372 10.32 -1.56 -6.59
C ASP A 372 11.62 -2.37 -6.69
N GLU A 373 12.30 -2.50 -5.55
CA GLU A 373 13.47 -3.37 -5.42
C GLU A 373 13.02 -4.72 -4.83
N VAL A 374 13.31 -5.80 -5.55
CA VAL A 374 13.00 -7.15 -5.10
C VAL A 374 14.18 -7.64 -4.26
N PRO A 375 13.97 -7.98 -2.97
CA PRO A 375 15.04 -8.38 -2.08
C PRO A 375 15.68 -9.68 -2.57
N CYS A 376 16.97 -9.63 -2.88
CA CYS A 376 17.77 -10.79 -3.23
C CYS A 376 18.26 -11.46 -1.95
N THR A 377 17.55 -12.47 -1.45
CA THR A 377 18.00 -13.25 -0.28
C THR A 377 18.87 -14.44 -0.72
N PRO A 378 19.69 -14.99 0.20
CA PRO A 378 20.42 -16.21 -0.07
C PRO A 378 19.51 -17.37 -0.53
N PRO A 379 20.02 -18.30 -1.35
CA PRO A 379 19.28 -19.50 -1.74
C PRO A 379 18.77 -20.28 -0.52
N GLY A 380 17.53 -20.74 -0.55
CA GLY A 380 16.89 -21.48 0.54
C GLY A 380 16.16 -20.63 1.59
N THR A 381 16.22 -19.29 1.49
CA THR A 381 15.36 -18.43 2.32
C THR A 381 13.92 -18.50 1.81
N VAL A 382 12.98 -18.81 2.71
CA VAL A 382 11.55 -18.83 2.38
C VAL A 382 11.04 -17.41 2.31
N HIS A 383 10.60 -16.99 1.13
CA HIS A 383 9.90 -15.72 0.97
C HIS A 383 8.43 -15.87 1.39
N SER A 384 7.98 -15.01 2.31
CA SER A 384 6.57 -14.94 2.71
C SER A 384 5.68 -14.23 1.69
N ARG A 385 6.28 -13.51 0.72
CA ARG A 385 5.58 -12.71 -0.28
C ARG A 385 6.02 -13.12 -1.69
N ALA A 386 5.04 -13.36 -2.56
CA ALA A 386 5.26 -13.48 -3.99
C ALA A 386 5.39 -12.08 -4.61
N TRP A 387 6.41 -11.89 -5.44
CA TRP A 387 6.62 -10.64 -6.19
C TRP A 387 5.98 -10.79 -7.57
N PRO A 388 5.17 -9.81 -8.02
CA PRO A 388 4.60 -9.87 -9.35
C PRO A 388 5.68 -9.78 -10.42
N ILE A 389 5.49 -10.55 -11.49
CA ILE A 389 6.35 -10.47 -12.67
C ILE A 389 6.25 -9.06 -13.24
N LEU A 390 7.41 -8.43 -13.46
CA LEU A 390 7.53 -7.06 -13.97
C LEU A 390 6.82 -5.98 -13.12
N GLY A 391 6.47 -6.27 -11.85
CA GLY A 391 5.87 -5.29 -10.95
C GLY A 391 4.35 -5.09 -11.08
N ALA A 392 3.68 -5.80 -12.00
CA ALA A 392 2.25 -5.60 -12.25
C ALA A 392 1.36 -6.06 -11.09
N PRO A 393 0.38 -5.26 -10.62
CA PRO A 393 -0.48 -5.65 -9.51
C PRO A 393 -1.36 -6.83 -9.92
N LYS A 394 -1.64 -7.75 -8.99
CA LYS A 394 -2.56 -8.87 -9.27
C LYS A 394 -3.99 -8.32 -9.42
N PRO A 395 -4.74 -8.71 -10.46
CA PRO A 395 -6.15 -8.31 -10.59
C PRO A 395 -6.96 -8.70 -9.34
N GLY A 396 -7.68 -7.74 -8.75
CA GLY A 396 -8.48 -7.96 -7.54
C GLY A 396 -7.70 -7.98 -6.22
N ALA A 397 -6.36 -8.01 -6.25
CA ALA A 397 -5.56 -7.62 -5.09
C ALA A 397 -5.48 -6.09 -5.08
N GLY A 398 -5.76 -5.45 -3.94
CA GLY A 398 -5.58 -4.01 -3.81
C GLY A 398 -4.16 -3.59 -4.24
N ILE A 399 -4.03 -2.38 -4.77
CA ILE A 399 -2.74 -1.80 -5.13
C ILE A 399 -1.89 -1.81 -3.86
N GLY A 400 -0.80 -2.59 -3.85
CA GLY A 400 0.12 -2.65 -2.72
C GLY A 400 0.82 -1.30 -2.55
N GLN A 401 1.56 -1.15 -1.46
CA GLN A 401 2.43 0.02 -1.33
C GLN A 401 3.58 -0.12 -2.36
N HIS A 402 3.51 0.68 -3.43
CA HIS A 402 4.53 0.78 -4.46
C HIS A 402 5.26 2.11 -4.31
N SER A 403 6.56 2.15 -4.62
CA SER A 403 7.28 3.42 -4.67
C SER A 403 7.16 4.04 -6.08
N ALA A 404 6.94 5.34 -6.16
CA ALA A 404 6.85 6.03 -7.44
C ALA A 404 8.21 5.96 -8.17
N ALA A 405 8.18 5.65 -9.47
CA ALA A 405 9.40 5.60 -10.27
C ALA A 405 9.96 7.02 -10.45
N ARG A 406 11.25 7.19 -10.12
CA ARG A 406 11.97 8.45 -10.32
C ARG A 406 12.48 8.51 -11.76
N ILE A 407 11.62 8.93 -12.69
CA ILE A 407 11.94 9.10 -14.11
C ILE A 407 12.17 10.58 -14.39
N GLY A 408 13.24 10.94 -15.11
CA GLY A 408 13.53 12.34 -15.42
C GLY A 408 14.95 12.53 -15.92
N PHE A 409 15.48 13.74 -15.75
CA PHE A 409 16.86 14.09 -16.10
C PHE A 409 17.48 15.00 -15.03
N ALA A 410 18.81 15.12 -15.06
CA ALA A 410 19.54 16.09 -14.27
C ALA A 410 20.57 16.81 -15.14
N LEU A 411 20.76 18.11 -14.91
CA LEU A 411 21.74 18.93 -15.61
C LEU A 411 22.80 19.40 -14.62
N ALA A 412 24.06 19.15 -14.97
CA ALA A 412 25.22 19.49 -14.16
C ALA A 412 25.90 20.74 -14.71
N SER A 413 26.07 21.79 -13.90
CA SER A 413 26.74 23.02 -14.35
C SER A 413 27.33 23.82 -13.20
N LYS A 414 28.52 24.41 -13.43
CA LYS A 414 29.15 25.35 -12.49
C LYS A 414 28.34 26.65 -12.31
N VAL A 415 27.50 27.02 -13.27
CA VAL A 415 26.70 28.26 -13.18
C VAL A 415 25.75 28.23 -11.99
N LEU A 416 25.32 27.02 -11.59
CA LEU A 416 24.44 26.74 -10.47
C LEU A 416 25.12 26.86 -9.09
N LEU A 417 26.42 27.16 -8.99
CA LEU A 417 27.09 27.42 -7.70
C LEU A 417 26.59 28.75 -7.10
N LEU A 418 25.41 28.77 -6.46
CA LEU A 418 24.78 30.01 -6.00
C LEU A 418 24.75 30.06 -4.48
N LYS A 419 25.53 30.97 -3.89
CA LYS A 419 25.70 31.05 -2.44
C LYS A 419 24.53 31.75 -1.76
N GLU A 420 24.14 32.91 -2.26
CA GLU A 420 23.18 33.79 -1.59
C GLU A 420 22.41 34.70 -2.56
N GLY A 421 21.50 35.49 -2.00
CA GLY A 421 20.66 36.41 -2.75
C GLY A 421 19.41 35.76 -3.34
N GLU A 422 18.60 36.58 -4.01
CA GLU A 422 17.49 36.10 -4.81
C GLU A 422 18.05 35.56 -6.13
N ARG A 423 17.78 34.29 -6.41
CA ARG A 423 18.41 33.57 -7.52
C ARG A 423 17.34 33.10 -8.48
N VAL A 424 17.27 33.72 -9.64
CA VAL A 424 16.36 33.32 -10.72
C VAL A 424 17.11 32.36 -11.63
N VAL A 425 16.63 31.13 -11.74
CA VAL A 425 17.22 30.10 -12.61
C VAL A 425 16.26 29.82 -13.74
N THR A 426 16.74 29.90 -14.97
CA THR A 426 15.98 29.54 -16.17
C THR A 426 16.67 28.39 -16.89
N LEU A 427 15.97 27.27 -17.01
CA LEU A 427 16.40 26.10 -17.76
C LEU A 427 15.73 26.11 -19.13
N THR A 428 16.50 26.15 -20.20
CA THR A 428 16.01 26.05 -21.58
C THR A 428 16.43 24.72 -22.17
N ILE A 429 15.47 23.93 -22.61
CA ILE A 429 15.68 22.63 -23.25
C ILE A 429 15.20 22.73 -24.69
N THR A 430 16.09 22.43 -25.62
CA THR A 430 15.79 22.45 -27.06
C THR A 430 15.60 21.01 -27.52
N PHE A 431 14.47 20.74 -28.17
CA PHE A 431 14.13 19.45 -28.77
C PHE A 431 14.47 19.42 -30.26
N ALA A 432 14.62 18.22 -30.83
CA ALA A 432 14.90 18.10 -32.26
C ALA A 432 13.68 18.45 -33.15
N ASP A 433 12.47 18.20 -32.65
CA ASP A 433 11.21 18.34 -33.37
C ASP A 433 10.07 18.89 -32.48
N ASP A 434 8.93 19.19 -33.10
CA ASP A 434 7.78 19.83 -32.46
C ASP A 434 6.83 18.80 -31.79
N ARG A 435 7.30 17.56 -31.56
CA ARG A 435 6.48 16.44 -31.02
C ARG A 435 5.78 16.78 -29.72
N LEU A 436 6.42 17.56 -28.86
CA LEU A 436 5.83 17.99 -27.59
C LEU A 436 4.58 18.85 -27.86
N VAL A 437 4.67 19.81 -28.79
CA VAL A 437 3.55 20.67 -29.19
C VAL A 437 2.43 19.84 -29.82
N THR A 438 2.78 18.90 -30.71
CA THR A 438 1.80 17.99 -31.33
C THR A 438 1.06 17.16 -30.29
N ARG A 439 1.76 16.59 -29.30
CA ARG A 439 1.13 15.80 -28.23
C ARG A 439 0.28 16.64 -27.29
N LEU A 440 0.68 17.87 -26.98
CA LEU A 440 -0.17 18.80 -26.24
C LEU A 440 -1.47 19.06 -27.00
N ALA A 441 -1.40 19.23 -28.33
CA ALA A 441 -2.57 19.37 -29.19
C ALA A 441 -3.46 18.10 -29.17
N GLU A 442 -2.88 16.90 -29.22
CA GLU A 442 -3.63 15.64 -29.09
C GLU A 442 -4.36 15.53 -27.75
N VAL A 443 -3.72 15.95 -26.65
CA VAL A 443 -4.36 16.00 -25.33
C VAL A 443 -5.50 17.00 -25.32
N ALA A 444 -5.32 18.20 -25.89
CA ALA A 444 -6.37 19.19 -25.98
C ALA A 444 -7.57 18.69 -26.81
N ASP A 445 -7.32 18.02 -27.94
CA ASP A 445 -8.35 17.40 -28.76
C ASP A 445 -9.09 16.29 -28.00
N ALA A 446 -8.39 15.52 -27.16
CA ALA A 446 -9.00 14.49 -26.33
C ALA A 446 -9.87 15.06 -25.19
N VAL A 447 -9.49 16.22 -24.63
CA VAL A 447 -10.21 16.88 -23.53
C VAL A 447 -11.40 17.70 -24.02
N PHE A 448 -11.23 18.48 -25.09
CA PHE A 448 -12.24 19.42 -25.59
C PHE A 448 -12.99 18.93 -26.84
N GLY A 449 -12.53 17.85 -27.48
CA GLY A 449 -12.99 17.41 -28.79
C GLY A 449 -12.23 18.10 -29.92
N ARG A 450 -12.10 17.43 -31.08
CA ARG A 450 -11.51 18.02 -32.28
C ARG A 450 -12.39 19.17 -32.78
N VAL A 451 -11.80 20.36 -32.91
CA VAL A 451 -12.44 21.45 -33.64
C VAL A 451 -12.16 21.27 -35.14
N PRO A 452 -13.19 21.04 -35.98
CA PRO A 452 -13.00 21.03 -37.42
C PRO A 452 -12.84 22.48 -37.89
N GLY A 453 -11.61 22.94 -38.19
CA GLY A 453 -11.47 24.31 -38.71
C GLY A 453 -10.10 24.95 -38.88
N GLU A 454 -8.98 24.40 -38.39
CA GLU A 454 -7.68 25.07 -38.57
C GLU A 454 -7.16 25.04 -40.04
N SER A 455 -7.91 24.48 -41.00
CA SER A 455 -7.55 24.46 -42.43
C SER A 455 -8.65 24.93 -43.39
N ALA A 456 -9.71 25.57 -42.91
CA ALA A 456 -10.74 26.12 -43.79
C ALA A 456 -11.19 27.50 -43.30
N SER A 457 -10.45 28.53 -43.72
CA SER A 457 -10.99 29.87 -43.87
C SER A 457 -12.19 29.82 -44.83
N ARG A 458 -13.39 29.81 -44.25
CA ARG A 458 -14.60 30.25 -44.96
C ARG A 458 -15.31 31.28 -44.11
N GLU A 459 -15.46 32.44 -44.72
CA GLU A 459 -16.10 33.65 -44.22
C GLU A 459 -17.52 33.35 -43.70
N GLY A 460 -17.80 33.81 -42.48
CA GLY A 460 -19.11 33.71 -41.83
C GLY A 460 -19.01 34.18 -40.38
N ASP A 461 -19.60 35.34 -40.09
CA ASP A 461 -19.31 36.26 -38.99
C ASP A 461 -19.85 35.85 -37.60
N GLU A 462 -19.89 34.56 -37.26
CA GLU A 462 -20.27 34.07 -35.91
C GLU A 462 -19.26 33.05 -35.32
N SER A 463 -18.21 32.67 -36.07
CA SER A 463 -17.23 31.65 -35.67
C SER A 463 -15.95 32.18 -35.01
N GLY A 464 -15.73 33.50 -35.00
CA GLY A 464 -14.52 34.12 -34.43
C GLY A 464 -14.43 34.00 -32.90
N GLU A 465 -15.49 34.37 -32.18
CA GLU A 465 -15.50 34.34 -30.72
C GLU A 465 -15.36 32.92 -30.13
N VAL A 466 -15.95 31.92 -30.80
CA VAL A 466 -15.87 30.52 -30.38
C VAL A 466 -14.46 29.96 -30.60
N ALA A 467 -13.81 30.32 -31.70
CA ALA A 467 -12.42 29.94 -31.98
C ALA A 467 -11.45 30.58 -30.96
N ASP A 468 -11.64 31.86 -30.64
CA ASP A 468 -10.83 32.58 -29.65
C ASP A 468 -11.01 31.99 -28.23
N GLN A 469 -12.25 31.67 -27.84
CA GLN A 469 -12.51 31.00 -26.57
C GLN A 469 -11.88 29.60 -26.50
N MET A 470 -11.91 28.84 -27.59
CA MET A 470 -11.26 27.53 -27.63
C MET A 470 -9.73 27.66 -27.55
N HIS A 471 -9.15 28.63 -28.26
CA HIS A 471 -7.72 28.89 -28.21
C HIS A 471 -7.27 29.21 -26.78
N LEU A 472 -8.00 30.08 -26.08
CA LEU A 472 -7.73 30.42 -24.69
C LEU A 472 -7.83 29.20 -23.76
N ARG A 473 -8.82 28.32 -23.95
CA ARG A 473 -8.96 27.06 -23.19
C ARG A 473 -7.80 26.10 -23.42
N ARG A 474 -7.32 25.98 -24.67
CA ARG A 474 -6.15 25.15 -25.01
C ARG A 474 -4.89 25.69 -24.33
N GLN A 475 -4.68 27.01 -24.36
CA GLN A 475 -3.56 27.66 -23.70
C GLN A 475 -3.59 27.45 -22.17
N ASP A 476 -4.75 27.59 -21.53
CA ASP A 476 -4.90 27.33 -20.09
C ASP A 476 -4.59 25.86 -19.73
N LEU A 477 -5.06 24.92 -20.56
CA LEU A 477 -4.74 23.49 -20.41
C LEU A 477 -3.24 23.23 -20.56
N TYR A 478 -2.58 23.84 -21.56
CA TYR A 478 -1.14 23.70 -21.76
C TYR A 478 -0.38 24.23 -20.54
N LEU A 479 -0.71 25.43 -20.07
CA LEU A 479 -0.09 26.01 -18.88
C LEU A 479 -0.28 25.11 -17.64
N LYS A 480 -1.50 24.58 -17.45
CA LYS A 480 -1.84 23.67 -16.36
C LYS A 480 -1.05 22.36 -16.40
N MET A 481 -0.82 21.80 -17.58
CA MET A 481 0.01 20.60 -17.75
C MET A 481 1.49 20.93 -17.53
N LEU A 482 2.01 21.93 -18.25
CA LEU A 482 3.42 22.29 -18.26
C LEU A 482 3.95 22.71 -16.87
N ARG A 483 3.14 23.41 -16.05
CA ARG A 483 3.53 23.91 -14.72
C ARG A 483 3.79 22.80 -13.70
N SER A 484 3.36 21.58 -14.01
CA SER A 484 3.42 20.43 -13.11
C SER A 484 4.10 19.22 -13.73
N LEU A 485 4.79 19.35 -14.88
CA LEU A 485 5.53 18.24 -15.50
C LEU A 485 6.60 17.65 -14.58
N PHE A 486 7.33 18.51 -13.87
CA PHE A 486 8.48 18.10 -13.08
C PHE A 486 8.37 18.53 -11.61
N SER A 487 8.88 17.69 -10.71
CA SER A 487 9.40 18.08 -9.41
C SER A 487 10.87 18.46 -9.61
N VAL A 488 11.20 19.73 -9.35
CA VAL A 488 12.53 20.29 -9.60
C VAL A 488 13.27 20.43 -8.27
N ALA A 489 14.51 19.97 -8.21
CA ALA A 489 15.36 20.08 -7.03
C ALA A 489 16.78 20.50 -7.39
N LEU A 490 17.45 21.22 -6.50
CA LEU A 490 18.85 21.65 -6.63
C LEU A 490 19.72 21.04 -5.53
N THR A 491 21.02 20.88 -5.77
CA THR A 491 21.96 20.40 -4.75
C THR A 491 22.22 21.45 -3.68
N GLY A 492 21.94 21.15 -2.42
CA GLY A 492 22.10 22.06 -1.29
C GLY A 492 23.06 21.54 -0.21
N GLU A 493 23.48 22.43 0.68
CA GLU A 493 24.45 22.10 1.75
C GLU A 493 23.92 21.09 2.78
N THR A 494 22.60 20.98 2.92
CA THR A 494 21.90 20.03 3.81
C THR A 494 21.13 18.93 3.07
N GLY A 495 21.35 18.78 1.76
CA GLY A 495 20.62 17.85 0.89
C GLY A 495 19.93 18.56 -0.28
N TRP A 496 18.93 17.92 -0.89
CA TRP A 496 18.21 18.49 -2.02
C TRP A 496 17.32 19.68 -1.61
N ILE A 497 17.44 20.80 -2.33
CA ILE A 497 16.58 21.98 -2.22
C ILE A 497 15.42 21.79 -3.19
N GLU A 498 14.25 21.43 -2.67
CA GLU A 498 13.03 21.26 -3.48
C GLU A 498 12.44 22.62 -3.87
N ILE A 499 12.12 22.77 -5.16
CA ILE A 499 11.55 23.99 -5.73
C ILE A 499 10.03 23.86 -5.76
N ALA A 500 9.35 24.76 -5.05
CA ALA A 500 7.90 24.72 -4.89
C ALA A 500 7.11 24.85 -6.21
N GLY A 501 7.67 25.52 -7.20
CA GLY A 501 7.07 25.66 -8.52
C GLY A 501 7.95 26.44 -9.49
N TYR A 502 7.60 26.37 -10.76
CA TYR A 502 8.27 27.09 -11.84
C TYR A 502 7.23 27.63 -12.82
N VAL A 503 7.61 28.65 -13.58
CA VAL A 503 6.85 29.18 -14.70
C VAL A 503 7.34 28.48 -15.97
N PRO A 504 6.52 27.61 -16.58
CA PRO A 504 6.86 27.01 -17.86
C PRO A 504 6.61 28.01 -18.99
N TRP A 505 7.37 27.88 -20.04
CA TRP A 505 7.10 28.52 -21.31
C TRP A 505 7.54 27.59 -22.43
N LEU A 506 6.77 27.53 -23.50
CA LEU A 506 7.03 26.66 -24.64
C LEU A 506 6.80 27.47 -25.91
N GLU A 507 7.83 27.59 -26.73
CA GLU A 507 7.77 28.18 -28.07
C GLU A 507 8.50 27.25 -29.03
N ASP A 508 7.81 26.82 -30.08
CA ASP A 508 8.30 25.87 -31.08
C ASP A 508 8.94 24.61 -30.46
N ARG A 509 10.28 24.55 -30.46
CA ARG A 509 11.11 23.43 -29.97
C ARG A 509 11.79 23.70 -28.65
N GLU A 510 11.55 24.86 -28.04
CA GLU A 510 12.20 25.27 -26.80
C GLU A 510 11.22 25.27 -25.63
N MET A 511 11.51 24.43 -24.63
CA MET A 511 10.82 24.48 -23.34
C MET A 511 11.70 25.18 -22.30
N ARG A 512 11.16 26.24 -21.71
CA ARG A 512 11.80 27.02 -20.65
C ARG A 512 11.12 26.78 -19.32
N LEU A 513 11.89 26.50 -18.28
CA LEU A 513 11.43 26.36 -16.89
C LEU A 513 12.13 27.43 -16.06
N SER A 514 11.39 28.43 -15.59
CA SER A 514 11.94 29.52 -14.79
C SER A 514 11.44 29.47 -13.36
N PHE A 515 12.33 29.51 -12.37
CA PHE A 515 11.98 29.50 -10.95
C PHE A 515 12.90 30.38 -10.13
N VAL A 516 12.39 30.83 -9.00
CA VAL A 516 13.10 31.71 -8.07
C VAL A 516 13.47 30.91 -6.82
N VAL A 517 14.75 30.93 -6.48
CA VAL A 517 15.25 30.44 -5.20
C VAL A 517 15.35 31.65 -4.25
N PRO A 518 14.56 31.68 -3.16
CA PRO A 518 14.48 32.85 -2.31
C PRO A 518 15.79 33.06 -1.53
N PRO A 519 16.07 34.29 -1.04
CA PRO A 519 17.31 34.59 -0.30
C PRO A 519 17.54 33.75 0.95
N GLN A 520 16.46 33.23 1.57
CA GLN A 520 16.53 32.41 2.77
C GLN A 520 16.88 30.94 2.49
N ALA A 521 16.80 30.49 1.24
CA ALA A 521 17.14 29.11 0.90
C ALA A 521 18.66 28.89 1.01
N PRO A 522 19.10 27.67 1.39
CA PRO A 522 20.52 27.37 1.59
C PRO A 522 21.36 27.59 0.32
N SER A 523 22.68 27.58 0.49
CA SER A 523 23.62 27.66 -0.63
C SER A 523 23.49 26.45 -1.56
N ILE A 524 23.53 26.70 -2.87
CA ILE A 524 23.61 25.64 -3.88
C ILE A 524 25.07 25.21 -4.00
N VAL A 525 25.34 23.97 -3.63
CA VAL A 525 26.70 23.42 -3.54
C VAL A 525 26.92 22.33 -4.57
N ARG A 526 28.17 21.86 -4.66
CA ARG A 526 28.53 20.75 -5.55
C ARG A 526 27.82 19.47 -5.12
N TYR A 527 27.55 18.62 -6.10
CA TYR A 527 27.03 17.30 -5.82
C TYR A 527 28.00 16.47 -4.97
N SER A 528 27.43 15.67 -4.08
CA SER A 528 28.15 14.74 -3.22
C SER A 528 27.23 13.55 -2.93
N PRO A 529 27.64 12.32 -3.27
CA PRO A 529 26.85 11.12 -2.97
C PRO A 529 26.47 11.00 -1.49
N ALA A 530 27.33 11.45 -0.58
CA ALA A 530 27.08 11.40 0.86
C ALA A 530 25.95 12.33 1.32
N LEU A 531 25.74 13.48 0.65
CA LEU A 531 24.70 14.45 0.98
C LEU A 531 23.41 14.22 0.18
N HIS A 532 23.53 13.77 -1.06
CA HIS A 532 22.43 13.75 -2.03
C HIS A 532 21.93 12.34 -2.37
N GLY A 533 22.66 11.29 -1.99
CA GLY A 533 22.23 9.90 -1.98
C GLY A 533 22.41 9.11 -3.28
N GLU A 534 22.26 9.72 -4.46
CA GLU A 534 22.53 8.99 -5.72
C GLU A 534 24.05 8.77 -5.95
N ALA A 535 24.43 8.15 -7.06
CA ALA A 535 25.82 7.93 -7.45
C ALA A 535 26.12 8.54 -8.83
N PHE A 536 25.80 9.83 -9.01
CA PHE A 536 26.18 10.54 -10.23
C PHE A 536 27.70 10.80 -10.25
N ASP A 537 28.35 10.53 -11.39
CA ASP A 537 29.78 10.78 -11.58
C ASP A 537 30.04 12.26 -11.98
N VAL A 538 29.73 13.18 -11.06
CA VAL A 538 29.85 14.64 -11.28
C VAL A 538 30.29 15.37 -10.00
N ASP A 539 31.09 16.43 -10.17
CA ASP A 539 31.60 17.32 -9.10
C ASP A 539 31.08 18.77 -9.26
N THR A 540 30.00 18.97 -10.02
CA THR A 540 29.33 20.26 -10.15
C THR A 540 27.96 20.21 -9.47
N PRO A 541 27.37 21.37 -9.13
CA PRO A 541 25.97 21.38 -8.70
C PRO A 541 25.05 20.79 -9.78
N LEU A 542 23.95 20.21 -9.33
CA LEU A 542 22.95 19.59 -10.18
C LEU A 542 21.61 20.26 -9.98
N VAL A 543 20.89 20.44 -11.09
CA VAL A 543 19.44 20.59 -11.08
C VAL A 543 18.83 19.28 -11.56
N ARG A 544 17.92 18.73 -10.77
CA ARG A 544 17.20 17.48 -11.03
C ARG A 544 15.76 17.82 -11.38
N CYS A 545 15.28 17.30 -12.51
CA CYS A 545 13.90 17.41 -12.95
C CYS A 545 13.31 16.00 -13.04
N VAL A 546 12.54 15.59 -12.02
CA VAL A 546 11.85 14.29 -11.98
C VAL A 546 10.41 14.48 -12.39
N ILE A 547 9.84 13.57 -13.19
CA ILE A 547 8.42 13.58 -13.55
C ILE A 547 7.58 13.62 -12.27
N ASN A 548 6.65 14.57 -12.20
CA ASN A 548 5.75 14.70 -11.07
C ASN A 548 4.58 13.69 -11.20
N PRO A 549 4.48 12.68 -10.32
CA PRO A 549 3.37 11.72 -10.37
C PRO A 549 2.02 12.35 -9.98
N GLY A 550 2.00 13.50 -9.31
CA GLY A 550 0.80 14.23 -8.92
C GLY A 550 0.35 15.30 -9.93
N ALA A 551 0.91 15.29 -11.15
CA ALA A 551 0.49 16.21 -12.22
C ALA A 551 -0.96 15.92 -12.69
N TYR A 552 -1.57 16.88 -13.39
CA TYR A 552 -2.92 16.71 -13.94
C TYR A 552 -3.04 15.52 -14.91
N LEU A 553 -1.99 15.31 -15.71
CA LEU A 553 -1.81 14.18 -16.63
C LEU A 553 -0.43 13.60 -16.31
N PHE A 554 -0.30 12.27 -16.27
CA PHE A 554 1.00 11.65 -16.02
C PHE A 554 2.04 12.04 -17.10
N PRO A 555 3.08 12.83 -16.77
CA PRO A 555 3.90 13.52 -17.79
C PRO A 555 4.71 12.62 -18.73
N TYR A 556 4.91 11.35 -18.37
CA TYR A 556 5.68 10.41 -19.18
C TYR A 556 5.10 10.27 -20.60
N GLY A 557 3.77 10.28 -20.75
CA GLY A 557 3.13 10.20 -22.06
C GLY A 557 3.51 11.36 -22.99
N LEU A 558 3.61 12.58 -22.43
CA LEU A 558 4.05 13.76 -23.17
C LEU A 558 5.54 13.71 -23.50
N LEU A 559 6.37 13.25 -22.57
CA LEU A 559 7.84 13.37 -22.63
C LEU A 559 8.56 12.20 -23.31
N ARG A 560 7.90 11.05 -23.51
CA ARG A 560 8.55 9.84 -24.07
C ARG A 560 9.09 10.08 -25.49
N ASN A 561 10.24 9.52 -25.83
CA ASN A 561 10.79 9.59 -27.19
C ASN A 561 10.95 11.04 -27.74
N LEU A 562 11.20 12.02 -26.86
CA LEU A 562 11.57 13.39 -27.24
C LEU A 562 13.10 13.50 -27.31
N PRO A 563 13.70 13.60 -28.51
CA PRO A 563 15.14 13.81 -28.64
C PRO A 563 15.53 15.24 -28.22
N VAL A 564 16.44 15.35 -27.26
CA VAL A 564 16.99 16.64 -26.80
C VAL A 564 18.24 16.97 -27.61
N THR A 565 18.30 18.17 -28.20
CA THR A 565 19.43 18.67 -29.00
C THR A 565 20.29 19.67 -28.25
N GLY A 566 19.74 20.33 -27.24
CA GLY A 566 20.46 21.34 -26.46
C GLY A 566 19.85 21.57 -25.08
N ALA A 567 20.68 22.02 -24.15
CA ALA A 567 20.27 22.48 -22.83
C ALA A 567 21.09 23.72 -22.45
N ARG A 568 20.42 24.77 -21.97
CA ARG A 568 21.02 26.02 -21.52
C ARG A 568 20.49 26.37 -20.14
N ILE A 569 21.38 26.86 -19.27
CA ILE A 569 21.05 27.30 -17.92
C ILE A 569 21.47 28.75 -17.80
N ASP A 570 20.48 29.63 -17.61
CA ASP A 570 20.68 31.03 -17.30
C ASP A 570 20.40 31.27 -15.83
N VAL A 571 21.22 32.10 -15.20
CA VAL A 571 21.06 32.45 -13.79
C VAL A 571 21.22 33.95 -13.60
N GLU A 572 20.28 34.55 -12.88
CA GLU A 572 20.38 35.90 -12.34
C GLU A 572 20.42 35.83 -10.81
N ALA A 573 21.52 36.29 -10.22
CA ALA A 573 21.69 36.38 -8.77
C ALA A 573 21.65 37.86 -8.34
N LEU A 574 20.69 38.20 -7.48
CA LEU A 574 20.41 39.56 -7.04
C LEU A 574 20.63 39.69 -5.54
N GLY A 575 21.26 40.81 -5.13
CA GLY A 575 21.46 41.12 -3.71
C GLY A 575 22.59 40.32 -3.04
N CYS A 576 23.56 39.82 -3.81
CA CYS A 576 24.77 39.19 -3.27
C CYS A 576 25.63 40.22 -2.51
N ARG A 577 26.09 39.86 -1.30
CA ARG A 577 26.83 40.72 -0.37
C ARG A 577 28.28 40.26 -0.16
N ASP A 578 28.58 39.01 -0.47
CA ASP A 578 29.92 38.42 -0.44
C ASP A 578 30.76 38.92 -1.62
N LEU A 579 31.21 40.16 -1.47
CA LEU A 579 32.03 40.89 -2.42
C LEU A 579 33.46 41.03 -1.91
N VAL A 580 34.41 40.90 -2.83
CA VAL A 580 35.82 41.20 -2.61
C VAL A 580 36.07 42.61 -3.10
N LEU A 581 36.20 43.55 -2.16
CA LEU A 581 36.30 44.99 -2.45
C LEU A 581 37.67 45.54 -2.03
N TYR A 582 38.28 46.35 -2.89
CA TYR A 582 39.56 47.04 -2.62
C TYR A 582 39.56 48.45 -3.19
N ASN A 583 40.25 49.37 -2.55
CA ASN A 583 40.57 50.69 -3.11
C ASN A 583 42.08 50.95 -3.06
N ASN A 584 42.50 52.21 -3.27
CA ASN A 584 43.90 52.65 -3.20
C ASN A 584 44.56 52.44 -1.83
N ILE A 585 43.79 52.26 -0.75
CA ILE A 585 44.26 52.22 0.64
C ILE A 585 44.31 50.79 1.17
N GLY A 586 43.42 49.91 0.69
CA GLY A 586 43.42 48.51 1.08
C GLY A 586 42.08 47.82 0.83
N GLN A 587 41.90 46.70 1.54
CA GLN A 587 40.67 45.91 1.50
C GLN A 587 39.52 46.66 2.16
N LEU A 588 38.35 46.60 1.55
CA LEU A 588 37.11 47.20 2.03
C LEU A 588 36.12 46.10 2.44
N SER A 589 35.21 46.44 3.35
CA SER A 589 34.12 45.56 3.78
C SER A 589 32.78 46.14 3.37
N ALA A 590 31.94 45.33 2.71
CA ALA A 590 30.57 45.70 2.38
C ALA A 590 29.63 45.75 3.61
N ALA A 591 30.09 45.32 4.80
CA ALA A 591 29.29 45.30 6.02
C ALA A 591 29.18 46.66 6.72
N THR A 592 30.03 47.62 6.37
CA THR A 592 30.09 48.95 6.99
C THR A 592 30.19 50.02 5.91
N PRO A 593 29.64 51.23 6.11
CA PRO A 593 29.86 52.35 5.19
C PRO A 593 31.35 52.59 4.94
N PHE A 594 31.74 52.77 3.68
CA PHE A 594 33.12 52.97 3.28
C PHE A 594 33.23 54.04 2.17
N ALA A 595 34.42 54.62 2.03
CA ALA A 595 34.72 55.57 0.96
C ALA A 595 35.30 54.81 -0.26
N PRO A 596 34.54 54.66 -1.37
CA PRO A 596 34.94 53.79 -2.49
C PRO A 596 36.24 54.25 -3.17
N PHE A 597 36.51 55.56 -3.19
CA PHE A 597 37.67 56.18 -3.82
C PHE A 597 38.70 56.72 -2.81
N GLY A 598 38.63 56.26 -1.56
CA GLY A 598 39.40 56.79 -0.43
C GLY A 598 38.75 58.03 0.20
N PRO A 599 39.28 58.52 1.33
CA PRO A 599 38.72 59.65 2.07
C PRO A 599 38.90 60.99 1.33
N ILE A 600 39.87 61.07 0.41
CA ILE A 600 40.09 62.21 -0.48
C ILE A 600 40.14 61.67 -1.91
N PRO A 601 39.00 61.57 -2.61
CA PRO A 601 38.95 61.11 -4.00
C PRO A 601 39.74 62.04 -4.92
N ARG A 602 40.57 61.46 -5.80
CA ARG A 602 41.33 62.16 -6.84
C ARG A 602 41.10 61.49 -8.18
N LEU A 603 41.42 62.17 -9.27
CA LEU A 603 41.48 61.52 -10.59
C LEU A 603 42.40 60.29 -10.52
N GLY A 604 41.90 59.14 -10.96
CA GLY A 604 42.64 57.87 -10.88
C GLY A 604 42.43 57.07 -9.60
N SER A 605 41.78 57.61 -8.57
CA SER A 605 41.30 56.80 -7.43
C SER A 605 40.34 55.72 -7.92
N TYR A 606 40.42 54.52 -7.37
CA TYR A 606 39.67 53.38 -7.89
C TYR A 606 39.01 52.54 -6.80
N LEU A 607 37.93 51.87 -7.19
CA LEU A 607 37.29 50.78 -6.49
C LEU A 607 37.39 49.51 -7.35
N VAL A 608 38.05 48.48 -6.84
CA VAL A 608 38.04 47.14 -7.40
C VAL A 608 36.95 46.33 -6.70
N ALA A 609 36.10 45.67 -7.48
CA ALA A 609 35.04 44.80 -7.00
C ALA A 609 35.07 43.45 -7.72
N GLY A 610 34.94 42.37 -6.97
CA GLY A 610 34.82 41.01 -7.48
C GLY A 610 33.96 40.16 -6.56
N SER A 611 33.69 38.92 -6.98
CA SER A 611 33.04 37.92 -6.13
C SER A 611 33.60 36.54 -6.47
N THR A 612 33.84 35.73 -5.44
CA THR A 612 34.29 34.33 -5.60
C THR A 612 33.32 33.53 -6.47
N GLU A 613 32.03 33.77 -6.30
CA GLU A 613 30.99 33.09 -7.07
C GLU A 613 31.10 33.41 -8.57
N MET A 614 31.19 34.70 -8.88
CA MET A 614 31.30 35.22 -10.25
C MET A 614 32.59 34.77 -10.94
N ALA A 615 33.72 34.83 -10.22
CA ALA A 615 35.04 34.54 -10.78
C ALA A 615 35.15 33.12 -11.35
N SER A 616 34.42 32.15 -10.80
CA SER A 616 34.46 30.76 -11.28
C SER A 616 33.54 30.47 -12.48
N LYS A 617 32.78 31.46 -12.96
CA LYS A 617 31.69 31.31 -13.94
C LYS A 617 31.85 32.24 -15.14
N ARG A 618 31.26 31.87 -16.28
CA ARG A 618 31.05 32.84 -17.36
C ARG A 618 29.85 33.69 -17.02
N ILE A 619 30.02 35.01 -17.05
CA ILE A 619 28.95 35.98 -16.82
C ILE A 619 28.49 36.60 -18.13
N SER A 620 27.24 37.08 -18.15
CA SER A 620 26.64 37.85 -19.24
C SER A 620 26.40 39.32 -18.85
N ARG A 621 26.28 39.60 -17.55
CA ARG A 621 26.09 40.95 -17.00
C ARG A 621 26.68 41.04 -15.59
N PHE A 622 27.26 42.19 -15.26
CA PHE A 622 27.68 42.52 -13.89
C PHE A 622 27.16 43.90 -13.53
N ARG A 623 26.42 44.00 -12.42
CA ARG A 623 25.84 45.24 -11.91
C ARG A 623 26.20 45.40 -10.45
N LEU A 624 26.79 46.53 -10.09
CA LEU A 624 27.09 46.89 -8.71
C LEU A 624 26.09 47.93 -8.24
N ARG A 625 25.25 47.57 -7.26
CA ARG A 625 24.32 48.52 -6.63
C ARG A 625 25.06 49.25 -5.51
N ILE A 626 25.10 50.57 -5.59
CA ILE A 626 25.69 51.45 -4.60
C ILE A 626 24.56 52.21 -3.90
N GLU A 627 24.62 52.22 -2.57
CA GLU A 627 23.79 53.06 -1.72
C GLU A 627 24.69 54.11 -1.06
N TRP A 628 24.48 55.36 -1.42
CA TRP A 628 25.26 56.49 -0.94
C TRP A 628 24.73 57.01 0.39
N ALA A 629 25.63 57.14 1.36
CA ALA A 629 25.41 57.92 2.58
C ALA A 629 25.87 59.37 2.37
N ASP A 630 25.39 60.27 3.23
CA ASP A 630 25.88 61.66 3.36
C ASP A 630 25.89 62.52 2.09
N LEU A 631 24.95 62.27 1.17
CA LEU A 631 24.75 63.11 -0.02
C LEU A 631 24.25 64.52 0.32
N PRO A 632 24.58 65.54 -0.50
CA PRO A 632 24.05 66.89 -0.36
C PRO A 632 22.51 66.91 -0.33
N ARG A 633 21.94 67.54 0.71
CA ARG A 633 20.48 67.61 0.88
C ARG A 633 19.82 68.78 0.14
N VAL A 634 20.61 69.67 -0.46
CA VAL A 634 20.14 70.86 -1.18
C VAL A 634 19.39 70.49 -2.46
N THR A 635 18.35 71.27 -2.80
CA THR A 635 17.65 71.15 -4.09
C THR A 635 18.59 71.59 -5.20
N GLY A 636 18.72 70.80 -6.27
CA GLY A 636 19.72 71.00 -7.34
C GLY A 636 21.01 70.18 -7.18
N GLY A 637 21.20 69.50 -6.03
CA GLY A 637 22.31 68.58 -5.81
C GLY A 637 23.68 69.26 -5.82
N PHE A 638 24.65 68.66 -6.51
CA PHE A 638 26.03 69.14 -6.57
C PHE A 638 26.18 70.51 -7.23
N GLY A 639 25.32 70.86 -8.20
CA GLY A 639 25.36 72.17 -8.84
C GLY A 639 25.13 73.31 -7.86
N THR A 640 24.11 73.18 -6.99
CA THR A 640 23.84 74.18 -5.93
C THR A 640 24.82 74.06 -4.76
N TRP A 641 25.31 72.85 -4.47
CA TRP A 641 26.27 72.62 -3.40
C TRP A 641 27.63 73.29 -3.66
N TYR A 642 28.07 73.32 -4.92
CA TYR A 642 29.35 73.90 -5.33
C TYR A 642 29.23 75.28 -6.01
N ASP A 643 28.08 75.94 -5.95
CA ASP A 643 27.81 77.24 -6.61
C ASP A 643 28.81 78.36 -6.21
N GLY A 644 29.44 78.23 -5.03
CA GLY A 644 30.49 79.16 -4.56
C GLY A 644 31.90 78.93 -5.13
N TYR A 645 32.11 77.87 -5.91
CA TYR A 645 33.36 77.60 -6.62
C TYR A 645 33.23 78.05 -8.09
N ASP A 646 34.33 78.44 -8.73
CA ASP A 646 34.33 78.80 -10.17
C ASP A 646 34.31 77.56 -11.07
N VAL A 647 33.43 76.60 -10.75
CA VAL A 647 33.29 75.34 -11.47
C VAL A 647 31.80 75.06 -11.68
N ARG A 648 31.40 74.91 -12.95
CA ARG A 648 30.04 74.49 -13.30
C ARG A 648 29.98 72.97 -13.39
N VAL A 649 29.36 72.33 -12.41
CA VAL A 649 29.13 70.89 -12.38
C VAL A 649 27.67 70.54 -12.17
N THR A 650 27.23 69.51 -12.85
CA THR A 650 25.93 68.87 -12.67
C THR A 650 26.10 67.55 -11.92
N ASN A 651 24.99 66.95 -11.48
CA ASN A 651 25.04 65.67 -10.78
C ASN A 651 25.56 64.52 -11.66
N GLU A 652 25.39 64.62 -12.97
CA GLU A 652 25.73 63.55 -13.92
C GLU A 652 27.17 63.67 -14.47
N ASP A 653 27.87 64.77 -14.18
CA ASP A 653 29.26 64.99 -14.60
C ASP A 653 30.28 64.17 -13.81
N TYR A 654 29.85 63.53 -12.72
CA TYR A 654 30.67 62.64 -11.91
C TYR A 654 30.68 61.25 -12.52
N LEU A 655 31.80 60.90 -13.14
CA LEU A 655 31.93 59.67 -13.93
C LEU A 655 33.07 58.80 -13.39
N ALA A 656 32.84 57.49 -13.41
CA ALA A 656 33.91 56.50 -13.27
C ALA A 656 34.08 55.70 -14.56
N SER A 657 35.32 55.55 -14.99
CA SER A 657 35.68 54.60 -16.06
C SER A 657 35.67 53.17 -15.52
N VAL A 658 35.23 52.22 -16.34
CA VAL A 658 35.16 50.81 -15.98
C VAL A 658 36.25 50.04 -16.74
N GLU A 659 36.92 49.13 -16.05
CA GLU A 659 37.90 48.18 -16.59
C GLU A 659 37.60 46.78 -16.03
N VAL A 660 38.00 45.74 -16.75
CA VAL A 660 37.90 44.34 -16.30
C VAL A 660 39.29 43.70 -16.26
N LEU A 661 39.57 42.92 -15.22
CA LEU A 661 40.82 42.18 -15.10
C LEU A 661 40.71 40.87 -15.88
N ALA A 662 41.53 40.72 -16.91
CA ALA A 662 41.63 39.49 -17.69
C ALA A 662 43.10 39.18 -18.02
N LYS A 663 43.51 37.92 -17.82
CA LYS A 663 44.88 37.44 -18.08
C LYS A 663 45.96 38.27 -17.38
N GLY A 664 45.65 38.86 -16.24
CA GLY A 664 46.56 39.71 -15.44
C GLY A 664 46.69 41.16 -15.92
N GLY A 665 45.93 41.57 -16.94
CA GLY A 665 45.87 42.95 -17.42
C GLY A 665 44.49 43.57 -17.26
N TRP A 666 44.43 44.89 -17.11
CA TRP A 666 43.18 45.65 -17.15
C TRP A 666 42.79 45.93 -18.59
N LEU A 667 41.57 45.54 -18.97
CA LEU A 667 40.99 45.77 -20.29
C LEU A 667 39.81 46.74 -20.22
N PRO A 668 39.61 47.60 -21.24
CA PRO A 668 40.40 47.68 -22.49
C PRO A 668 41.76 48.35 -22.28
N ALA A 669 42.82 47.79 -22.87
CA ALA A 669 44.18 48.33 -22.81
C ALA A 669 44.44 49.33 -23.95
N GLY A 670 45.20 50.40 -23.68
CA GLY A 670 45.58 51.43 -24.66
C GLY A 670 44.66 52.66 -24.69
N ASP A 671 44.52 53.27 -25.89
CA ASP A 671 43.73 54.48 -26.18
C ASP A 671 42.23 54.30 -26.56
N PRO A 672 41.60 53.11 -26.63
CA PRO A 672 40.17 53.07 -26.93
C PRO A 672 39.36 53.74 -25.81
N PRO A 673 38.23 54.41 -26.14
CA PRO A 673 37.41 55.07 -25.15
C PRO A 673 36.91 54.06 -24.13
N ARG A 674 37.27 54.28 -22.86
CA ARG A 674 36.83 53.43 -21.76
C ARG A 674 35.34 53.69 -21.50
N PRO A 675 34.53 52.63 -21.31
CA PRO A 675 33.15 52.84 -20.90
C PRO A 675 33.13 53.56 -19.55
N VAL A 676 32.21 54.51 -19.41
CA VAL A 676 32.01 55.28 -18.19
C VAL A 676 30.64 55.00 -17.61
N VAL A 677 30.55 55.06 -16.28
CA VAL A 677 29.29 55.00 -15.54
C VAL A 677 29.13 56.28 -14.72
N PRO A 678 27.92 56.85 -14.64
CA PRO A 678 27.65 57.95 -13.73
C PRO A 678 27.73 57.45 -12.27
N LEU A 679 28.32 58.27 -11.41
CA LEU A 679 28.44 57.99 -9.97
C LEU A 679 27.17 58.37 -9.20
N PHE A 680 26.41 59.33 -9.72
CA PHE A 680 25.18 59.82 -9.13
C PHE A 680 24.09 59.95 -10.19
N HIS A 681 22.84 59.84 -9.77
CA HIS A 681 21.68 60.03 -10.64
C HIS A 681 20.70 61.00 -9.97
N THR A 682 19.98 61.78 -10.78
CA THR A 682 19.06 62.80 -10.26
C THR A 682 17.63 62.29 -10.33
N ARG A 683 16.92 62.30 -9.20
CA ARG A 683 15.49 62.00 -9.15
C ARG A 683 14.70 63.30 -9.10
N VAL A 684 13.92 63.55 -10.14
CA VAL A 684 12.99 64.70 -10.20
C VAL A 684 11.67 64.30 -9.54
N THR A 685 11.29 65.00 -8.47
CA THR A 685 10.00 64.77 -7.82
C THR A 685 9.10 65.99 -8.06
N PRO A 686 7.88 65.81 -8.63
CA PRO A 686 6.95 66.92 -8.85
C PRO A 686 6.72 67.71 -7.55
N GLY A 687 6.97 69.03 -7.59
CA GLY A 687 6.79 69.94 -6.45
C GLY A 687 7.93 69.97 -5.41
N LYS A 688 8.93 69.09 -5.49
CA LYS A 688 10.09 69.06 -4.55
C LYS A 688 11.45 69.34 -5.22
N GLY A 689 11.46 69.58 -6.54
CA GLY A 689 12.65 69.88 -7.32
C GLY A 689 13.53 68.66 -7.58
N GLU A 690 14.72 68.92 -8.10
CA GLU A 690 15.73 67.90 -8.43
C GLU A 690 16.58 67.57 -7.20
N ARG A 691 16.77 66.27 -6.92
CA ARG A 691 17.65 65.79 -5.83
C ARG A 691 18.45 64.58 -6.29
N ILE A 692 19.63 64.40 -5.69
CA ILE A 692 20.46 63.22 -5.96
C ILE A 692 19.77 61.99 -5.34
N ASP A 693 19.62 60.94 -6.13
CA ASP A 693 19.13 59.66 -5.65
C ASP A 693 20.20 59.00 -4.76
N ASN A 694 19.77 58.41 -3.64
CA ASN A 694 20.69 57.72 -2.73
C ASN A 694 21.15 56.38 -3.30
N THR A 695 20.48 55.86 -4.32
CA THR A 695 20.82 54.58 -4.93
C THR A 695 21.22 54.78 -6.38
N ILE A 696 22.31 54.11 -6.78
CA ILE A 696 22.67 53.98 -8.19
C ILE A 696 23.12 52.55 -8.51
N VAL A 697 23.03 52.17 -9.78
CA VAL A 697 23.56 50.89 -10.27
C VAL A 697 24.63 51.17 -11.32
N TRP A 698 25.85 50.73 -11.04
CA TRP A 698 26.94 50.75 -12.01
C TRP A 698 26.88 49.47 -12.84
N ASP A 699 26.67 49.61 -14.14
CA ASP A 699 26.58 48.49 -15.08
C ASP A 699 27.90 48.33 -15.84
N ALA A 700 28.56 47.19 -15.67
CA ALA A 700 29.78 46.84 -16.39
C ALA A 700 29.51 45.92 -17.60
N GLY A 701 28.25 45.80 -18.03
CA GLY A 701 27.82 44.88 -19.09
C GLY A 701 28.57 45.04 -20.41
N SER A 702 29.01 46.26 -20.75
CA SER A 702 29.79 46.53 -21.96
C SER A 702 31.14 45.79 -22.00
N LEU A 703 31.71 45.44 -20.85
CA LEU A 703 33.02 44.77 -20.73
C LEU A 703 32.93 43.28 -20.45
N VAL A 704 31.72 42.73 -20.31
CA VAL A 704 31.54 41.32 -19.95
C VAL A 704 32.08 40.36 -21.01
N HIS A 705 32.06 40.75 -22.29
CA HIS A 705 32.66 39.95 -23.36
C HIS A 705 34.19 39.77 -23.23
N LEU A 706 34.85 40.60 -22.42
CA LEU A 706 36.28 40.51 -22.10
C LEU A 706 36.55 39.78 -20.78
N PHE A 707 35.51 39.46 -20.00
CA PHE A 707 35.65 38.75 -18.74
C PHE A 707 35.99 37.28 -18.98
N GLU A 708 37.03 36.79 -18.31
CA GLU A 708 37.40 35.37 -18.32
C GLU A 708 37.24 34.76 -16.92
N PRO A 709 36.61 33.58 -16.78
CA PRO A 709 36.56 32.89 -15.50
C PRO A 709 37.95 32.44 -15.06
N ASP A 710 38.17 32.41 -13.75
CA ASP A 710 39.36 31.83 -13.12
C ASP A 710 39.08 30.38 -12.70
N ALA A 711 39.74 29.43 -13.35
CA ALA A 711 39.58 28.01 -13.06
C ALA A 711 40.12 27.60 -11.68
N GLY A 712 41.02 28.40 -11.09
CA GLY A 712 41.60 28.15 -9.77
C GLY A 712 40.70 28.60 -8.62
N VAL A 713 39.67 29.41 -8.90
CA VAL A 713 38.77 29.96 -7.89
C VAL A 713 37.61 29.02 -7.61
N GLY A 714 37.31 28.82 -6.33
CA GLY A 714 36.18 28.02 -5.87
C GLY A 714 35.96 28.14 -4.37
N PRO A 715 35.05 27.33 -3.79
CA PRO A 715 34.75 27.40 -2.36
C PRO A 715 35.96 27.16 -1.46
N ALA A 716 36.88 26.27 -1.86
CA ALA A 716 38.10 25.96 -1.13
C ALA A 716 39.23 26.99 -1.32
N HIS A 717 39.19 27.75 -2.42
CA HIS A 717 40.18 28.75 -2.78
C HIS A 717 39.45 30.03 -3.21
N PRO A 718 39.03 30.87 -2.25
CA PRO A 718 38.25 32.06 -2.53
C PRO A 718 39.04 33.08 -3.36
N LEU A 719 38.32 33.95 -4.06
CA LEU A 719 38.93 35.02 -4.84
C LEU A 719 39.69 35.98 -3.92
N THR A 720 40.96 36.24 -4.23
CA THR A 720 41.80 37.16 -3.48
C THR A 720 42.42 38.20 -4.42
N TRP A 721 42.54 39.44 -3.95
CA TRP A 721 43.18 40.52 -4.69
C TRP A 721 44.66 40.61 -4.31
N GLY A 722 45.55 40.70 -5.30
CA GLY A 722 46.98 40.83 -5.11
C GLY A 722 47.77 40.68 -6.42
N PRO A 723 49.11 40.69 -6.37
CA PRO A 723 49.97 40.63 -7.57
C PRO A 723 49.76 39.38 -8.43
N GLY A 724 49.21 38.31 -7.86
CA GLY A 724 48.89 37.06 -8.56
C GLY A 724 47.48 36.99 -9.15
N ALA A 725 46.63 38.00 -8.93
CA ALA A 725 45.26 38.01 -9.44
C ALA A 725 45.26 38.15 -10.96
N LYS A 726 44.62 37.20 -11.66
CA LYS A 726 44.59 37.16 -13.13
C LYS A 726 43.26 37.60 -13.72
N ASN A 727 42.17 37.21 -13.07
CA ASN A 727 40.80 37.29 -13.57
C ASN A 727 39.82 37.62 -12.41
N GLY A 728 38.55 37.86 -12.72
CA GLY A 728 37.47 37.86 -11.71
C GLY A 728 37.14 39.20 -11.05
N PHE A 729 37.75 40.30 -11.50
CA PHE A 729 37.57 41.65 -10.93
C PHE A 729 37.16 42.68 -11.98
N PHE A 730 36.32 43.62 -11.56
CA PHE A 730 36.04 44.88 -12.25
C PHE A 730 36.63 46.03 -11.46
N LYS A 731 37.14 47.04 -12.16
CA LYS A 731 37.70 48.25 -11.56
C LYS A 731 36.95 49.47 -12.07
N PHE A 732 36.48 50.27 -11.12
CA PHE A 732 35.83 51.53 -11.35
C PHE A 732 36.80 52.63 -10.94
N THR A 733 37.28 53.42 -11.89
CA THR A 733 38.27 54.49 -11.64
C THR A 733 37.62 55.85 -11.82
N PHE A 734 37.67 56.69 -10.80
CA PHE A 734 37.17 58.07 -10.83
C PHE A 734 37.82 58.84 -11.98
N ALA A 735 37.01 59.33 -12.91
CA ALA A 735 37.46 59.86 -14.21
C ALA A 735 37.05 61.32 -14.45
N ALA A 736 35.94 61.77 -13.88
CA ALA A 736 35.47 63.15 -13.98
C ALA A 736 34.58 63.51 -12.78
N PRO A 737 34.46 64.80 -12.43
CA PRO A 737 35.16 65.96 -13.02
C PRO A 737 36.58 66.16 -12.45
N ALA A 738 37.42 66.96 -13.11
CA ALA A 738 38.82 67.16 -12.70
C ALA A 738 38.99 67.86 -11.35
N PHE A 739 38.01 68.67 -10.93
CA PHE A 739 38.00 69.29 -9.61
C PHE A 739 37.67 68.29 -8.47
N ALA A 740 37.38 67.04 -8.83
CA ALA A 740 36.90 65.97 -7.96
C ALA A 740 35.68 66.43 -7.14
N PHE A 741 35.87 66.60 -5.83
CA PHE A 741 34.83 67.08 -4.89
C PHE A 741 35.24 68.39 -4.18
N GLY A 742 36.09 69.20 -4.82
CA GLY A 742 36.58 70.49 -4.29
C GLY A 742 37.96 70.43 -3.63
N HIS A 743 38.70 69.33 -3.81
CA HIS A 743 40.02 69.11 -3.21
C HIS A 743 41.17 69.16 -4.23
N GLU A 744 40.86 69.09 -5.52
CA GLU A 744 41.79 69.35 -6.62
C GLU A 744 41.33 70.65 -7.28
N VAL A 745 42.18 71.69 -7.26
CA VAL A 745 41.93 73.02 -7.84
C VAL A 745 42.88 73.23 -9.01
#